data_AF-A0AAI9YZB6-F1
#
_entry.id   AF-A0AAI9YZB6-F1
#
_cell.length_a   1.000
_cell.length_b   1.000
_cell.length_c   1.000
_cell.angle_alpha   90.00
_cell.angle_beta   90.00
_cell.angle_gamma   90.00
#
_symmetry.space_group_name_H-M   'P 1'
#
loop_
_entity.id
_entity.type
_entity.pdbx_description
1 polymer ?
#
loop_
_entity_poly.entity_id
_entity_poly.type
_entity_poly.pdbx_seq_one_letter_code
_entity_poly.pdbx_strand_id
1 'polypeptide(L)'
;MAGSKTVRIVEVGPRDGLQNIKTVVDTSTKLELIQRLQDAGLQNVEITSVVSPKAIPQLEDCRKILSAPVVKRWQQTNGTLRMPVLVPNTKGLRIALEHGVREVAVFVSATEGFSRANINCTVDEGLERAKQVASVASAAGVLVRGYVSCIFADPFDGPTPLPAVSRAVRSLLDMGCYEVSLGDTLGVGTPPDVRRLLEYLKAQNIHTERLAGHFHDTYGQALANVWTAYECGLRTFDSSVGGLGGCPFAPGAKGNVATEDVVYLFQQAGVDTGVDLQQVVDIGVWISQALAKPNDSRAGAALASKSKISSTKSSKITDRPKEALEWSILEQSDNVVVRRAGANGNIVLNKPRNGNTLTFPMISEIIQAFKSFESDASISRVLISANGKFFCTGMDLSQAAQAVGRGGDASSKLFQALTDLFELIDNSPKVTVSCIQGPAFGGGIGLAFSCDIRISISSASFTLSEAKLGMCPAVISRYVIREWGFGLSREAMLTARSLTASELKSAGAISMVAETPSELDIITKTLLTQLRHSSPGGSSMSKELVKLSWRHAGMPEQRDGISRLFKTMMEPDSDAVHGIAEFQQKRKVDWDSLNQTDLLQRISMIESKLAQLSDRESQEFSSAAFNEANMPMEDHNTVEEQPQFQSNEHEDVLGVPDLVNQSSPNMSTTWRSGSSQSQIFSTFPPDSVTQSLVDTFFQWCHNQPYSYFHEGSFRQKLADGQLSKCVLLAVLASSLRFSEHEYYRDNRSNAIEAYAREAWLSVLGDHMTVEDSCNLEVAQATNILAIIDFTAGRTSSAWLKIGMAIRIAQDLQLMKEPSETLPLVEQEERRRSFWSIYLLDKLVSLGKHRHFAILDEDCHVRLPCDELTFRSGGWGQNVTLRQLLDWSTDVGVESGFPVAILASSVLARCTRRLLHDRNTDETPPWDSKSEFASITSLLLLVESRLQVDQHPIGNVVDTYRLDDGVIDHPAMGHVIFARTVFHVCYCLLYHPFLVREQVRRVKCQVPSSFMRLASQKSYEHARDLVNLLHDAEAVGCHLGASFYAYSACLAGSILSLHMHTEKDTESQRYLELLSVTQDSISILEGMAKFWDHASKIHHRLLTFNANAYLFDSLLDSQLKSVMDPGWERSLWSMVDYGEMCRESSLSIPSPKIPAPSDSPSFPDLELESEQMLDLGLDVQQISQIDDNLMNFDTPNIKYLLELASGGG
;
A
#
# COMPACT_ATOMS: atom_id res chain seq x y z
N MET A 1 -3.36 -38.14 -25.92
CA MET A 1 -4.32 -39.26 -26.07
C MET A 1 -5.73 -38.67 -26.16
N ALA A 2 -6.63 -39.25 -26.95
CA ALA A 2 -8.01 -38.76 -27.09
C ALA A 2 -8.95 -39.51 -26.12
N GLY A 3 -8.97 -39.08 -24.86
CA GLY A 3 -10.05 -39.36 -23.91
C GLY A 3 -10.94 -38.13 -23.73
N SER A 4 -12.13 -38.28 -23.13
CA SER A 4 -13.08 -37.17 -22.97
C SER A 4 -12.44 -35.96 -22.27
N LYS A 5 -12.58 -34.78 -22.87
CA LYS A 5 -12.13 -33.48 -22.32
C LYS A 5 -13.14 -32.91 -21.30
N THR A 6 -13.69 -33.75 -20.44
CA THR A 6 -14.74 -33.39 -19.48
C THR A 6 -14.23 -33.53 -18.06
N VAL A 7 -14.39 -32.49 -17.24
CA VAL A 7 -14.09 -32.48 -15.81
C VAL A 7 -15.38 -32.32 -15.02
N ARG A 8 -15.62 -33.21 -14.05
CA ARG A 8 -16.71 -33.04 -13.07
C ARG A 8 -16.21 -32.20 -11.90
N ILE A 9 -16.96 -31.16 -11.56
CA ILE A 9 -16.76 -30.38 -10.35
C ILE A 9 -17.73 -30.90 -9.28
N VAL A 10 -17.24 -31.04 -8.05
CA VAL A 10 -18.06 -31.31 -6.86
C VAL A 10 -18.01 -30.07 -5.97
N GLU A 11 -19.12 -29.33 -5.96
CA GLU A 11 -19.25 -28.10 -5.18
C GLU A 11 -19.52 -28.45 -3.72
N VAL A 12 -18.56 -28.15 -2.84
CA VAL A 12 -18.64 -28.46 -1.40
C VAL A 12 -19.05 -27.26 -0.54
N GLY A 13 -19.24 -26.07 -1.12
CA GLY A 13 -19.55 -24.83 -0.41
C GLY A 13 -20.72 -24.93 0.59
N PRO A 14 -21.90 -25.48 0.21
CA PRO A 14 -23.05 -25.58 1.12
C PRO A 14 -22.82 -26.46 2.36
N ARG A 15 -21.83 -27.37 2.34
CA ARG A 15 -21.42 -28.18 3.49
C ARG A 15 -20.12 -27.68 4.10
N ASP A 16 -19.01 -27.85 3.38
CA ASP A 16 -17.65 -27.59 3.85
C ASP A 16 -17.34 -26.09 3.94
N GLY A 17 -17.62 -25.34 2.87
CA GLY A 17 -17.34 -23.91 2.80
C GLY A 17 -18.12 -23.09 3.84
N LEU A 18 -19.35 -23.49 4.13
CA LEU A 18 -20.16 -22.92 5.21
C LEU A 18 -19.74 -23.42 6.60
N GLN A 19 -19.13 -24.61 6.74
CA GLN A 19 -18.96 -25.34 8.00
C GLN A 19 -18.31 -24.52 9.12
N ASN A 20 -17.27 -23.75 8.77
CA ASN A 20 -16.41 -23.03 9.71
C ASN A 20 -16.71 -21.52 9.76
N ILE A 21 -17.91 -21.12 9.34
CA ILE A 21 -18.42 -19.75 9.51
C ILE A 21 -18.98 -19.59 10.93
N LYS A 22 -18.50 -18.57 11.66
CA LYS A 22 -18.87 -18.32 13.06
C LYS A 22 -20.34 -17.90 13.24
N THR A 23 -20.91 -17.19 12.27
CA THR A 23 -22.32 -16.78 12.25
C THR A 23 -23.17 -17.90 11.67
N VAL A 24 -24.24 -18.29 12.38
CA VAL A 24 -25.18 -19.30 11.88
C VAL A 24 -25.87 -18.79 10.62
N VAL A 25 -25.83 -19.57 9.55
CA VAL A 25 -26.43 -19.22 8.25
C VAL A 25 -27.81 -19.85 8.12
N ASP A 26 -28.80 -19.03 7.79
CA ASP A 26 -30.20 -19.45 7.68
C ASP A 26 -30.43 -20.57 6.67
N THR A 27 -31.35 -21.48 7.01
CA THR A 27 -31.76 -22.60 6.16
C THR A 27 -32.28 -22.14 4.80
N SER A 28 -32.95 -20.98 4.73
CA SER A 28 -33.39 -20.35 3.48
C SER A 28 -32.20 -20.00 2.57
N THR A 29 -31.19 -19.34 3.11
CA THR A 29 -29.97 -18.94 2.37
C THR A 29 -29.19 -20.16 1.89
N LYS A 30 -29.12 -21.23 2.70
CA LYS A 30 -28.53 -22.52 2.29
C LYS A 30 -29.29 -23.18 1.13
N LEU A 31 -30.62 -23.19 1.19
CA LEU A 31 -31.46 -23.75 0.12
C LEU A 31 -31.40 -22.92 -1.17
N GLU A 32 -31.37 -21.59 -1.05
CA GLU A 32 -31.19 -20.67 -2.19
C GLU A 32 -29.81 -20.83 -2.83
N LEU A 33 -28.75 -20.99 -2.03
CA LEU A 33 -27.40 -21.29 -2.51
C LEU A 33 -27.38 -22.58 -3.34
N ILE A 34 -27.95 -23.68 -2.84
CA ILE A 34 -28.00 -24.97 -3.57
C ILE A 34 -28.81 -24.84 -4.87
N GLN A 35 -29.96 -24.16 -4.86
CA GLN A 35 -30.77 -23.92 -6.06
C GLN A 35 -29.97 -23.15 -7.12
N ARG A 36 -29.35 -22.02 -6.74
CA ARG A 36 -28.54 -21.21 -7.65
C ARG A 36 -27.36 -21.99 -8.24
N LEU A 37 -26.67 -22.80 -7.43
CA LEU A 37 -25.55 -23.62 -7.90
C LEU A 37 -26.00 -24.68 -8.91
N GLN A 38 -27.16 -25.30 -8.70
CA GLN A 38 -27.79 -26.19 -9.69
C GLN A 38 -28.12 -25.45 -11.00
N ASP A 39 -28.69 -24.25 -10.91
CA ASP A 39 -29.09 -23.45 -12.08
C ASP A 39 -27.86 -22.98 -12.90
N ALA A 40 -26.72 -22.77 -12.25
CA ALA A 40 -25.41 -22.54 -12.87
C ALA A 40 -24.78 -23.80 -13.50
N GLY A 41 -25.46 -24.96 -13.46
CA GLY A 41 -25.04 -26.20 -14.12
C GLY A 41 -24.25 -27.19 -13.24
N LEU A 42 -24.04 -26.91 -11.94
CA LEU A 42 -23.31 -27.84 -11.07
C LEU A 42 -24.15 -29.09 -10.76
N GLN A 43 -23.73 -30.23 -11.31
CA GLN A 43 -24.45 -31.52 -11.18
C GLN A 43 -24.07 -32.32 -9.93
N ASN A 44 -23.07 -31.89 -9.16
CA ASN A 44 -22.68 -32.50 -7.89
C ASN A 44 -22.50 -31.39 -6.84
N VAL A 45 -23.40 -31.34 -5.85
CA VAL A 45 -23.38 -30.34 -4.77
C VAL A 45 -23.51 -31.04 -3.42
N GLU A 46 -22.52 -30.88 -2.53
CA GLU A 46 -22.57 -31.46 -1.18
C GLU A 46 -23.45 -30.58 -0.27
N ILE A 47 -24.69 -31.00 -0.04
CA ILE A 47 -25.75 -30.09 0.45
C ILE A 47 -25.75 -29.87 1.98
N THR A 48 -25.27 -30.83 2.77
CA THR A 48 -25.25 -30.74 4.25
C THR A 48 -24.46 -31.91 4.88
N SER A 49 -24.36 -31.94 6.21
CA SER A 49 -23.81 -33.07 6.98
C SER A 49 -24.71 -33.43 8.15
N VAL A 50 -24.84 -34.74 8.45
CA VAL A 50 -25.58 -35.23 9.63
C VAL A 50 -24.63 -35.49 10.80
N VAL A 51 -24.01 -34.41 11.26
CA VAL A 51 -23.08 -34.33 12.41
C VAL A 51 -23.83 -34.03 13.72
N SER A 52 -23.09 -34.00 14.83
CA SER A 52 -23.62 -33.50 16.11
C SER A 52 -23.72 -31.96 16.07
N PRO A 53 -24.89 -31.36 16.34
CA PRO A 53 -25.03 -29.90 16.49
C PRO A 53 -24.11 -29.30 17.55
N LYS A 54 -23.69 -30.08 18.56
CA LYS A 54 -22.71 -29.62 19.57
C LYS A 54 -21.27 -29.54 19.04
N ALA A 55 -20.95 -30.24 17.97
CA ALA A 55 -19.63 -30.23 17.35
C ALA A 55 -19.57 -29.21 16.19
N ILE A 56 -20.61 -29.19 15.35
CA ILE A 56 -20.75 -28.26 14.23
C ILE A 56 -22.17 -27.64 14.30
N PRO A 57 -22.37 -26.54 15.06
CA PRO A 57 -23.68 -25.88 15.19
C PRO A 57 -24.23 -25.41 13.84
N GLN A 58 -23.34 -24.96 12.96
CA GLN A 58 -23.64 -24.42 11.64
C GLN A 58 -24.40 -25.37 10.70
N LEU A 59 -24.39 -26.69 10.97
CA LEU A 59 -25.09 -27.72 10.18
C LEU A 59 -26.22 -28.41 10.98
N GLU A 60 -26.68 -27.81 12.09
CA GLU A 60 -27.79 -28.37 12.90
C GLU A 60 -29.10 -28.54 12.12
N ASP A 61 -29.29 -27.72 11.08
CA ASP A 61 -30.49 -27.64 10.27
C ASP A 61 -30.52 -28.66 9.13
N CYS A 62 -29.57 -29.59 9.06
CA CYS A 62 -29.52 -30.69 8.10
C CYS A 62 -30.89 -31.38 7.89
N ARG A 63 -31.66 -31.66 8.95
CA ARG A 63 -33.02 -32.24 8.82
C ARG A 63 -34.02 -31.30 8.14
N LYS A 64 -33.93 -29.98 8.38
CA LYS A 64 -34.79 -28.98 7.72
C LYS A 64 -34.47 -28.93 6.23
N ILE A 65 -33.18 -28.93 5.87
CA ILE A 65 -32.69 -28.99 4.47
C ILE A 65 -33.20 -30.28 3.80
N LEU A 66 -32.93 -31.45 4.38
CA LEU A 66 -33.31 -32.75 3.82
C LEU A 66 -34.84 -33.00 3.80
N SER A 67 -35.61 -32.23 4.57
CA SER A 67 -37.09 -32.22 4.53
C SER A 67 -37.68 -31.18 3.58
N ALA A 68 -36.88 -30.24 3.09
CA ALA A 68 -37.38 -29.09 2.32
C ALA A 68 -38.11 -29.56 1.04
N PRO A 69 -39.31 -29.04 0.72
CA PRO A 69 -40.05 -29.44 -0.49
C PRO A 69 -39.26 -29.28 -1.79
N VAL A 70 -38.30 -28.35 -1.83
CA VAL A 70 -37.40 -28.16 -2.98
C VAL A 70 -36.37 -29.29 -3.09
N VAL A 71 -35.73 -29.71 -1.99
CA VAL A 71 -34.82 -30.87 -1.95
C VAL A 71 -35.57 -32.16 -2.26
N LYS A 72 -36.80 -32.32 -1.75
CA LYS A 72 -37.66 -33.46 -2.11
C LYS A 72 -38.02 -33.49 -3.61
N ARG A 73 -38.18 -32.32 -4.24
CA ARG A 73 -38.37 -32.21 -5.69
C ARG A 73 -37.09 -32.59 -6.44
N TRP A 74 -35.93 -32.10 -6.04
CA TRP A 74 -34.63 -32.48 -6.63
C TRP A 74 -34.38 -34.01 -6.50
N GLN A 75 -34.72 -34.62 -5.36
CA GLN A 75 -34.67 -36.07 -5.15
C GLN A 75 -35.64 -36.88 -6.05
N GLN A 76 -36.64 -36.24 -6.66
CA GLN A 76 -37.62 -36.86 -7.56
C GLN A 76 -37.36 -36.54 -9.04
N THR A 77 -36.66 -35.44 -9.35
CA THR A 77 -36.32 -35.03 -10.72
C THR A 77 -35.21 -35.95 -11.22
N ASN A 78 -35.59 -36.99 -11.97
CA ASN A 78 -34.83 -38.24 -12.05
C ASN A 78 -33.63 -38.20 -13.03
N GLY A 79 -32.87 -37.10 -13.07
CA GLY A 79 -31.65 -36.97 -13.87
C GLY A 79 -31.07 -35.56 -14.00
N THR A 80 -30.23 -35.14 -13.04
CA THR A 80 -28.94 -34.42 -13.24
C THR A 80 -28.23 -34.26 -11.90
N LEU A 81 -28.86 -33.60 -10.92
CA LEU A 81 -28.23 -33.22 -9.65
C LEU A 81 -28.02 -34.41 -8.70
N ARG A 82 -26.76 -34.69 -8.36
CA ARG A 82 -26.34 -35.50 -7.22
C ARG A 82 -26.13 -34.63 -5.98
N MET A 83 -26.62 -35.12 -4.85
CA MET A 83 -26.61 -34.41 -3.56
C MET A 83 -25.97 -35.30 -2.48
N PRO A 84 -24.63 -35.46 -2.46
CA PRO A 84 -23.94 -36.12 -1.36
C PRO A 84 -24.22 -35.44 -0.02
N VAL A 85 -24.27 -36.25 1.05
CA VAL A 85 -24.46 -35.81 2.44
C VAL A 85 -23.43 -36.50 3.33
N LEU A 86 -22.62 -35.73 4.05
CA LEU A 86 -21.56 -36.27 4.92
C LEU A 86 -22.16 -36.91 6.20
N VAL A 87 -21.84 -38.18 6.46
CA VAL A 87 -22.40 -38.99 7.56
C VAL A 87 -21.29 -39.73 8.34
N PRO A 88 -20.78 -39.18 9.46
CA PRO A 88 -19.63 -39.76 10.19
C PRO A 88 -19.93 -41.08 10.93
N ASN A 89 -21.19 -41.52 10.99
CA ASN A 89 -21.58 -42.73 11.72
C ASN A 89 -22.97 -43.24 11.29
N THR A 90 -23.29 -44.46 11.71
CA THR A 90 -24.55 -45.16 11.37
C THR A 90 -25.81 -44.50 11.93
N LYS A 91 -25.73 -43.64 12.96
CA LYS A 91 -26.86 -42.83 13.43
C LYS A 91 -27.15 -41.68 12.46
N GLY A 92 -26.12 -41.02 11.93
CA GLY A 92 -26.24 -40.03 10.85
C GLY A 92 -26.82 -40.64 9.57
N LEU A 93 -26.35 -41.85 9.20
CA LEU A 93 -26.88 -42.58 8.05
C LEU A 93 -28.38 -42.90 8.16
N ARG A 94 -28.88 -43.35 9.32
CA ARG A 94 -30.34 -43.61 9.50
C ARG A 94 -31.18 -42.37 9.22
N ILE A 95 -30.75 -41.21 9.71
CA ILE A 95 -31.42 -39.94 9.45
C ILE A 95 -31.37 -39.58 7.95
N ALA A 96 -30.25 -39.82 7.28
CA ALA A 96 -30.15 -39.61 5.83
C ALA A 96 -31.11 -40.54 5.04
N LEU A 97 -31.22 -41.81 5.44
CA LEU A 97 -32.14 -42.80 4.87
C LEU A 97 -33.62 -42.43 5.11
N GLU A 98 -33.98 -42.02 6.33
CA GLU A 98 -35.32 -41.47 6.67
C GLU A 98 -35.71 -40.31 5.74
N HIS A 99 -34.72 -39.55 5.25
CA HIS A 99 -34.93 -38.42 4.35
C HIS A 99 -34.62 -38.74 2.87
N GLY A 100 -34.52 -40.01 2.48
CA GLY A 100 -34.42 -40.45 1.07
C GLY A 100 -33.13 -40.03 0.35
N VAL A 101 -32.04 -39.80 1.09
CA VAL A 101 -30.72 -39.48 0.54
C VAL A 101 -30.19 -40.68 -0.26
N ARG A 102 -29.82 -40.44 -1.54
CA ARG A 102 -29.32 -41.48 -2.47
C ARG A 102 -27.80 -41.57 -2.56
N GLU A 103 -27.07 -40.58 -2.05
CA GLU A 103 -25.61 -40.52 -2.04
C GLU A 103 -25.11 -39.93 -0.73
N VAL A 104 -24.12 -40.56 -0.11
CA VAL A 104 -23.56 -40.16 1.19
C VAL A 104 -22.03 -40.15 1.15
N ALA A 105 -21.42 -39.38 2.05
CA ALA A 105 -19.97 -39.30 2.18
C ALA A 105 -19.48 -39.76 3.57
N VAL A 106 -18.36 -40.48 3.58
CA VAL A 106 -17.57 -40.85 4.77
C VAL A 106 -16.16 -40.26 4.65
N PHE A 107 -15.52 -39.98 5.79
CA PHE A 107 -14.17 -39.39 5.81
C PHE A 107 -13.28 -40.08 6.85
N VAL A 108 -11.98 -40.16 6.54
CA VAL A 108 -10.91 -40.64 7.41
C VAL A 108 -9.65 -39.78 7.21
N SER A 109 -8.69 -39.88 8.12
CA SER A 109 -7.35 -39.32 7.91
C SER A 109 -6.41 -40.37 7.31
N ALA A 110 -5.36 -39.93 6.59
CA ALA A 110 -4.20 -40.78 6.30
C ALA A 110 -3.29 -40.98 7.54
N THR A 111 -3.44 -40.14 8.56
CA THR A 111 -2.50 -39.92 9.67
C THR A 111 -3.20 -39.89 11.03
N GLU A 112 -2.44 -40.21 12.08
CA GLU A 112 -2.95 -40.59 13.40
C GLU A 112 -3.22 -39.37 14.30
N GLY A 113 -2.39 -38.33 14.21
CA GLY A 113 -2.55 -37.04 14.88
C GLY A 113 -3.86 -36.35 14.51
N PHE A 114 -4.08 -36.08 13.22
CA PHE A 114 -5.32 -35.45 12.74
C PHE A 114 -6.55 -36.35 12.95
N SER A 115 -6.42 -37.68 12.88
CA SER A 115 -7.53 -38.59 13.23
C SER A 115 -7.97 -38.43 14.70
N ARG A 116 -7.02 -38.40 15.64
CA ARG A 116 -7.31 -38.15 17.06
C ARG A 116 -7.88 -36.75 17.28
N ALA A 117 -7.30 -35.71 16.68
CA ALA A 117 -7.74 -34.33 16.86
C ALA A 117 -9.15 -34.06 16.29
N ASN A 118 -9.49 -34.65 15.14
CA ASN A 118 -10.73 -34.35 14.42
C ASN A 118 -11.91 -35.25 14.83
N ILE A 119 -11.69 -36.55 15.07
CA ILE A 119 -12.76 -37.54 15.34
C ILE A 119 -12.55 -38.40 16.60
N ASN A 120 -11.53 -38.08 17.40
CA ASN A 120 -11.19 -38.73 18.67
C ASN A 120 -11.13 -40.27 18.56
N CYS A 121 -10.37 -40.75 17.56
CA CYS A 121 -10.02 -42.15 17.38
C CYS A 121 -8.77 -42.31 16.49
N THR A 122 -8.19 -43.50 16.50
CA THR A 122 -7.14 -43.93 15.55
C THR A 122 -7.67 -44.00 14.11
N VAL A 123 -6.77 -44.10 13.13
CA VAL A 123 -7.11 -44.24 11.70
C VAL A 123 -7.85 -45.56 11.45
N ASP A 124 -7.45 -46.66 12.11
CA ASP A 124 -8.11 -47.96 11.97
C ASP A 124 -9.53 -47.98 12.56
N GLU A 125 -9.76 -47.32 13.70
CA GLU A 125 -11.11 -47.11 14.22
C GLU A 125 -11.95 -46.23 13.28
N GLY A 126 -11.34 -45.21 12.67
CA GLY A 126 -11.98 -44.37 11.65
C GLY A 126 -12.40 -45.17 10.42
N LEU A 127 -11.52 -46.03 9.90
CA LEU A 127 -11.78 -46.93 8.78
C LEU A 127 -12.87 -47.96 9.08
N GLU A 128 -12.88 -48.55 10.28
CA GLU A 128 -13.92 -49.50 10.68
C GLU A 128 -15.29 -48.80 10.88
N ARG A 129 -15.33 -47.57 11.43
CA ARG A 129 -16.54 -46.73 11.47
C ARG A 129 -17.04 -46.42 10.06
N ALA A 130 -16.15 -46.02 9.14
CA ALA A 130 -16.50 -45.73 7.75
C ALA A 130 -17.05 -46.98 7.03
N LYS A 131 -16.44 -48.15 7.24
CA LYS A 131 -16.85 -49.45 6.69
C LYS A 131 -18.23 -49.89 7.18
N GLN A 132 -18.57 -49.66 8.45
CA GLN A 132 -19.90 -49.91 8.99
C GLN A 132 -20.97 -49.00 8.36
N VAL A 133 -20.64 -47.73 8.09
CA VAL A 133 -21.52 -46.81 7.35
C VAL A 133 -21.67 -47.26 5.89
N ALA A 134 -20.56 -47.56 5.22
CA ALA A 134 -20.53 -47.95 3.81
C ALA A 134 -21.34 -49.23 3.56
N SER A 135 -21.15 -50.27 4.38
CA SER A 135 -21.90 -51.52 4.28
C SER A 135 -23.41 -51.33 4.42
N VAL A 136 -23.87 -50.54 5.40
CA VAL A 136 -25.31 -50.28 5.62
C VAL A 136 -25.88 -49.38 4.52
N ALA A 137 -25.12 -48.42 4.01
CA ALA A 137 -25.54 -47.57 2.90
C ALA A 137 -25.68 -48.38 1.59
N SER A 138 -24.68 -49.20 1.26
CA SER A 138 -24.73 -50.08 0.08
C SER A 138 -25.87 -51.10 0.15
N ALA A 139 -26.13 -51.68 1.33
CA ALA A 139 -27.28 -52.57 1.54
C ALA A 139 -28.64 -51.87 1.37
N ALA A 140 -28.70 -50.55 1.54
CA ALA A 140 -29.87 -49.71 1.28
C ALA A 140 -29.91 -49.13 -0.15
N GLY A 141 -28.97 -49.49 -1.03
CA GLY A 141 -28.88 -48.98 -2.40
C GLY A 141 -28.35 -47.54 -2.51
N VAL A 142 -27.73 -47.02 -1.46
CA VAL A 142 -27.17 -45.66 -1.38
C VAL A 142 -25.70 -45.66 -1.77
N LEU A 143 -25.31 -44.74 -2.66
CA LEU A 143 -23.91 -44.59 -3.10
C LEU A 143 -23.06 -43.95 -2.01
N VAL A 144 -21.79 -44.39 -1.91
CA VAL A 144 -20.85 -43.93 -0.86
C VAL A 144 -19.62 -43.30 -1.50
N ARG A 145 -19.31 -42.05 -1.14
CA ARG A 145 -18.07 -41.35 -1.47
C ARG A 145 -17.13 -41.37 -0.26
N GLY A 146 -15.84 -41.59 -0.48
CA GLY A 146 -14.81 -41.51 0.56
C GLY A 146 -14.03 -40.21 0.49
N TYR A 147 -13.56 -39.72 1.63
CA TYR A 147 -12.57 -38.63 1.74
C TYR A 147 -11.37 -39.10 2.57
N VAL A 148 -10.16 -38.76 2.13
CA VAL A 148 -8.91 -38.96 2.89
C VAL A 148 -8.27 -37.61 3.17
N SER A 149 -8.24 -37.20 4.44
CA SER A 149 -7.56 -35.97 4.89
C SER A 149 -6.04 -36.16 5.00
N CYS A 150 -5.31 -35.04 5.01
CA CYS A 150 -3.87 -34.98 5.25
C CYS A 150 -3.03 -35.83 4.29
N ILE A 151 -3.27 -35.75 2.97
CA ILE A 151 -2.56 -36.58 1.97
C ILE A 151 -1.07 -36.22 1.77
N PHE A 152 -0.64 -35.01 2.16
CA PHE A 152 0.76 -34.55 2.03
C PHE A 152 1.39 -34.20 3.38
N ALA A 153 0.64 -33.58 4.29
CA ALA A 153 1.06 -33.37 5.67
C ALA A 153 -0.14 -33.29 6.63
N ASP A 154 0.16 -33.59 7.89
CA ASP A 154 -0.67 -33.50 9.08
C ASP A 154 -0.12 -32.39 9.99
N PRO A 155 -0.97 -31.51 10.57
CA PRO A 155 -0.50 -30.41 11.42
C PRO A 155 0.06 -30.86 12.79
N PHE A 156 -0.04 -32.14 13.12
CA PHE A 156 0.48 -32.78 14.34
C PHE A 156 1.55 -33.84 14.03
N ASP A 157 1.32 -34.72 13.04
CA ASP A 157 2.26 -35.81 12.68
C ASP A 157 3.34 -35.38 11.65
N GLY A 158 3.20 -34.25 10.97
CA GLY A 158 4.15 -33.77 9.96
C GLY A 158 3.91 -34.39 8.56
N PRO A 159 4.96 -34.54 7.72
CA PRO A 159 4.81 -35.02 6.34
C PRO A 159 4.23 -36.44 6.24
N THR A 160 3.18 -36.62 5.43
CA THR A 160 2.43 -37.86 5.33
C THR A 160 3.13 -38.91 4.44
N PRO A 161 3.41 -40.14 4.93
CA PRO A 161 3.95 -41.20 4.10
C PRO A 161 2.95 -41.68 3.03
N LEU A 162 3.38 -41.74 1.77
CA LEU A 162 2.58 -42.25 0.64
C LEU A 162 1.94 -43.64 0.89
N PRO A 163 2.59 -44.61 1.59
CA PRO A 163 1.96 -45.87 1.95
C PRO A 163 0.72 -45.72 2.85
N ALA A 164 0.68 -44.71 3.73
CA ALA A 164 -0.45 -44.46 4.62
C ALA A 164 -1.67 -43.93 3.84
N VAL A 165 -1.44 -42.99 2.91
CA VAL A 165 -2.48 -42.53 1.96
C VAL A 165 -2.99 -43.71 1.13
N SER A 166 -2.09 -44.53 0.57
CA SER A 166 -2.49 -45.70 -0.22
C SER A 166 -3.26 -46.75 0.59
N ARG A 167 -2.96 -46.92 1.89
CA ARG A 167 -3.73 -47.78 2.80
C ARG A 167 -5.16 -47.25 2.96
N ALA A 168 -5.31 -45.98 3.33
CA ALA A 168 -6.63 -45.35 3.54
C ALA A 168 -7.48 -45.37 2.26
N VAL A 169 -6.91 -44.98 1.13
CA VAL A 169 -7.59 -44.97 -0.19
C VAL A 169 -8.02 -46.38 -0.59
N ARG A 170 -7.14 -47.39 -0.49
CA ARG A 170 -7.48 -48.77 -0.82
C ARG A 170 -8.60 -49.30 0.10
N SER A 171 -8.49 -49.08 1.41
CA SER A 171 -9.50 -49.52 2.38
C SER A 171 -10.89 -48.92 2.11
N LEU A 172 -10.99 -47.64 1.74
CA LEU A 172 -12.24 -46.99 1.35
C LEU A 172 -12.85 -47.61 0.06
N LEU A 173 -12.03 -47.87 -0.95
CA LEU A 173 -12.48 -48.48 -2.20
C LEU A 173 -12.90 -49.95 -1.99
N ASP A 174 -12.21 -50.70 -1.13
CA ASP A 174 -12.50 -52.10 -0.81
C ASP A 174 -13.78 -52.26 0.06
N MET A 175 -14.11 -51.26 0.89
CA MET A 175 -15.38 -51.22 1.63
C MET A 175 -16.58 -50.71 0.81
N GLY A 176 -16.39 -50.45 -0.49
CA GLY A 176 -17.47 -50.12 -1.42
C GLY A 176 -17.65 -48.63 -1.76
N CYS A 177 -16.73 -47.74 -1.39
CA CYS A 177 -16.79 -46.36 -1.90
C CYS A 177 -16.59 -46.35 -3.43
N TYR A 178 -17.47 -45.66 -4.16
CA TYR A 178 -17.38 -45.59 -5.63
C TYR A 178 -16.25 -44.66 -6.11
N GLU A 179 -15.94 -43.66 -5.29
CA GLU A 179 -14.92 -42.63 -5.50
C GLU A 179 -14.27 -42.27 -4.16
N VAL A 180 -12.98 -41.96 -4.16
CA VAL A 180 -12.25 -41.39 -3.02
C VAL A 180 -11.64 -40.04 -3.39
N SER A 181 -11.99 -39.00 -2.64
CA SER A 181 -11.40 -37.67 -2.76
C SER A 181 -10.15 -37.55 -1.91
N LEU A 182 -9.05 -37.10 -2.53
CA LEU A 182 -7.74 -36.92 -1.92
C LEU A 182 -7.63 -35.48 -1.38
N GLY A 183 -7.65 -35.32 -0.06
CA GLY A 183 -7.69 -34.03 0.62
C GLY A 183 -6.33 -33.50 1.07
N ASP A 184 -5.82 -32.46 0.39
CA ASP A 184 -4.78 -31.59 0.94
C ASP A 184 -5.40 -30.59 1.93
N THR A 185 -5.63 -31.08 3.15
CA THR A 185 -6.34 -30.38 4.22
C THR A 185 -5.60 -29.13 4.74
N LEU A 186 -4.29 -29.03 4.49
CA LEU A 186 -3.50 -27.85 4.86
C LEU A 186 -3.25 -26.91 3.67
N GLY A 187 -3.30 -27.41 2.43
CA GLY A 187 -3.00 -26.64 1.22
C GLY A 187 -1.50 -26.46 0.98
N VAL A 188 -0.69 -27.37 1.51
CA VAL A 188 0.80 -27.34 1.49
C VAL A 188 1.41 -28.18 0.37
N GLY A 189 0.62 -29.02 -0.29
CA GLY A 189 1.10 -29.87 -1.37
C GLY A 189 1.58 -29.05 -2.56
N THR A 190 2.65 -29.52 -3.22
CA THR A 190 3.16 -28.89 -4.44
C THR A 190 2.91 -29.77 -5.67
N PRO A 191 2.97 -29.23 -6.90
CA PRO A 191 2.81 -30.02 -8.13
C PRO A 191 3.71 -31.28 -8.22
N PRO A 192 5.00 -31.26 -7.81
CA PRO A 192 5.80 -32.48 -7.67
C PRO A 192 5.21 -33.53 -6.72
N ASP A 193 4.60 -33.14 -5.60
CA ASP A 193 4.03 -34.06 -4.61
C ASP A 193 2.73 -34.69 -5.10
N VAL A 194 1.88 -33.90 -5.77
CA VAL A 194 0.68 -34.38 -6.48
C VAL A 194 1.06 -35.45 -7.50
N ARG A 195 2.07 -35.18 -8.34
CA ARG A 195 2.56 -36.13 -9.34
C ARG A 195 3.10 -37.40 -8.68
N ARG A 196 3.97 -37.26 -7.67
CA ARG A 196 4.56 -38.38 -6.91
C ARG A 196 3.50 -39.27 -6.24
N LEU A 197 2.48 -38.68 -5.63
CA LEU A 197 1.38 -39.42 -4.99
C LEU A 197 0.54 -40.19 -6.01
N LEU A 198 0.16 -39.55 -7.12
CA LEU A 198 -0.68 -40.19 -8.15
C LEU A 198 0.07 -41.29 -8.90
N GLU A 199 1.36 -41.10 -9.18
CA GLU A 199 2.22 -42.15 -9.74
C GLU A 199 2.40 -43.33 -8.77
N TYR A 200 2.56 -43.07 -7.47
CA TYR A 200 2.61 -44.09 -6.44
C TYR A 200 1.29 -44.87 -6.30
N LEU A 201 0.14 -44.18 -6.25
CA LEU A 201 -1.18 -44.82 -6.21
C LEU A 201 -1.43 -45.68 -7.46
N LYS A 202 -1.02 -45.20 -8.64
CA LYS A 202 -1.08 -45.96 -9.90
C LYS A 202 -0.19 -47.21 -9.86
N ALA A 203 1.02 -47.12 -9.33
CA ALA A 203 1.91 -48.28 -9.10
C ALA A 203 1.34 -49.27 -8.06
N GLN A 204 0.44 -48.80 -7.20
CA GLN A 204 -0.34 -49.60 -6.24
C GLN A 204 -1.67 -50.16 -6.82
N ASN A 205 -1.84 -50.11 -8.16
CA ASN A 205 -3.07 -50.52 -8.88
C ASN A 205 -4.34 -49.74 -8.47
N ILE A 206 -4.18 -48.50 -7.99
CA ILE A 206 -5.29 -47.59 -7.68
C ILE A 206 -5.40 -46.59 -8.83
N HIS A 207 -6.38 -46.81 -9.70
CA HIS A 207 -6.58 -46.02 -10.93
C HIS A 207 -7.34 -44.70 -10.69
N THR A 208 -6.97 -43.67 -11.46
CA THR A 208 -7.48 -42.29 -11.31
C THR A 208 -8.98 -42.13 -11.58
N GLU A 209 -9.60 -43.10 -12.25
CA GLU A 209 -11.04 -43.10 -12.58
C GLU A 209 -11.95 -43.20 -11.35
N ARG A 210 -11.42 -43.63 -10.19
CA ARG A 210 -12.11 -43.64 -8.89
C ARG A 210 -11.54 -42.62 -7.89
N LEU A 211 -10.76 -41.64 -8.36
CA LEU A 211 -10.10 -40.64 -7.53
C LEU A 211 -10.56 -39.22 -7.89
N ALA A 212 -10.77 -38.40 -6.86
CA ALA A 212 -10.97 -36.96 -6.97
C ALA A 212 -9.87 -36.20 -6.22
N GLY A 213 -9.66 -34.94 -6.58
CA GLY A 213 -8.71 -34.04 -5.90
C GLY A 213 -9.42 -32.95 -5.13
N HIS A 214 -9.11 -32.80 -3.84
CA HIS A 214 -9.66 -31.78 -2.96
C HIS A 214 -8.49 -30.98 -2.37
N PHE A 215 -8.27 -29.76 -2.87
CA PHE A 215 -7.08 -28.97 -2.56
C PHE A 215 -7.47 -27.64 -1.92
N HIS A 216 -6.87 -27.33 -0.77
CA HIS A 216 -6.97 -26.01 -0.15
C HIS A 216 -5.96 -25.02 -0.75
N ASP A 217 -6.34 -23.76 -0.96
CA ASP A 217 -5.47 -22.72 -1.54
C ASP A 217 -4.70 -21.89 -0.50
N THR A 218 -4.49 -22.45 0.70
CA THR A 218 -3.79 -21.82 1.83
C THR A 218 -2.48 -21.14 1.43
N TYR A 219 -1.65 -21.84 0.63
CA TYR A 219 -0.35 -21.36 0.14
C TYR A 219 -0.36 -21.05 -1.37
N GLY A 220 -1.54 -20.80 -1.95
CA GLY A 220 -1.67 -20.46 -3.38
C GLY A 220 -1.40 -21.59 -4.37
N GLN A 221 -1.27 -22.84 -3.89
CA GLN A 221 -0.86 -23.99 -4.71
C GLN A 221 -2.03 -24.70 -5.41
N ALA A 222 -3.28 -24.45 -5.03
CA ALA A 222 -4.37 -25.39 -5.31
C ALA A 222 -4.70 -25.50 -6.80
N LEU A 223 -4.65 -24.40 -7.56
CA LEU A 223 -4.88 -24.44 -9.02
C LEU A 223 -3.76 -25.18 -9.76
N ALA A 224 -2.51 -25.03 -9.32
CA ALA A 224 -1.38 -25.77 -9.88
C ALA A 224 -1.47 -27.28 -9.55
N ASN A 225 -1.97 -27.61 -8.36
CA ASN A 225 -2.24 -28.98 -7.94
C ASN A 225 -3.42 -29.60 -8.73
N VAL A 226 -4.52 -28.87 -8.93
CA VAL A 226 -5.66 -29.27 -9.78
C VAL A 226 -5.20 -29.53 -11.21
N TRP A 227 -4.43 -28.62 -11.81
CA TRP A 227 -3.89 -28.81 -13.16
C TRP A 227 -2.98 -30.03 -13.26
N THR A 228 -2.06 -30.20 -12.31
CA THR A 228 -1.11 -31.32 -12.30
C THR A 228 -1.80 -32.66 -12.07
N ALA A 229 -2.82 -32.70 -11.22
CA ALA A 229 -3.67 -33.86 -11.04
C ALA A 229 -4.46 -34.19 -12.33
N TYR A 230 -4.94 -33.17 -13.05
CA TYR A 230 -5.59 -33.34 -14.36
C TYR A 230 -4.64 -33.91 -15.42
N GLU A 231 -3.39 -33.44 -15.49
CA GLU A 231 -2.34 -34.05 -16.33
C GLU A 231 -2.08 -35.52 -15.97
N CYS A 232 -2.03 -35.82 -14.67
CA CYS A 232 -1.82 -37.18 -14.16
C CYS A 232 -3.02 -38.12 -14.34
N GLY A 233 -4.19 -37.59 -14.73
CA GLY A 233 -5.37 -38.37 -15.12
C GLY A 233 -6.59 -38.27 -14.20
N LEU A 234 -6.61 -37.38 -13.20
CA LEU A 234 -7.84 -37.08 -12.44
C LEU A 234 -8.83 -36.29 -13.30
N ARG A 235 -10.12 -36.60 -13.17
CA ARG A 235 -11.22 -35.94 -13.90
C ARG A 235 -12.33 -35.45 -12.98
N THR A 236 -12.07 -35.38 -11.68
CA THR A 236 -13.01 -34.87 -10.69
C THR A 236 -12.26 -34.07 -9.64
N PHE A 237 -12.77 -32.86 -9.36
CA PHE A 237 -12.19 -31.94 -8.40
C PHE A 237 -13.27 -31.38 -7.49
N ASP A 238 -12.91 -31.23 -6.22
CA ASP A 238 -13.76 -30.65 -5.20
C ASP A 238 -13.35 -29.18 -5.03
N SER A 239 -14.33 -28.28 -5.05
CA SER A 239 -14.10 -26.83 -4.92
C SER A 239 -15.26 -26.17 -4.19
N SER A 240 -15.06 -24.95 -3.70
CA SER A 240 -16.12 -24.16 -3.06
C SER A 240 -16.33 -22.82 -3.74
N VAL A 241 -17.58 -22.49 -4.04
CA VAL A 241 -17.96 -21.16 -4.54
C VAL A 241 -17.45 -20.05 -3.61
N GLY A 242 -16.98 -18.95 -4.19
CA GLY A 242 -16.44 -17.79 -3.48
C GLY A 242 -15.13 -18.02 -2.71
N GLY A 243 -14.51 -19.21 -2.85
CA GLY A 243 -13.40 -19.65 -1.99
C GLY A 243 -13.83 -19.96 -0.55
N LEU A 244 -15.11 -20.25 -0.30
CA LEU A 244 -15.61 -20.46 1.06
C LEU A 244 -14.94 -21.68 1.75
N GLY A 245 -14.60 -21.49 3.03
CA GLY A 245 -14.05 -22.53 3.88
C GLY A 245 -13.04 -21.97 4.89
N GLY A 246 -12.00 -22.77 5.14
CA GLY A 246 -10.91 -22.50 6.08
C GLY A 246 -10.75 -23.67 7.05
N CYS A 247 -9.52 -24.13 7.28
CA CYS A 247 -9.26 -25.23 8.21
C CYS A 247 -9.19 -24.69 9.66
N PRO A 248 -10.00 -25.19 10.62
CA PRO A 248 -9.99 -24.69 11.99
C PRO A 248 -8.69 -24.99 12.74
N PHE A 249 -7.87 -25.93 12.22
CA PHE A 249 -6.56 -26.30 12.76
C PHE A 249 -5.40 -25.53 12.11
N ALA A 250 -5.66 -24.57 11.20
CA ALA A 250 -4.64 -23.75 10.54
C ALA A 250 -5.05 -22.26 10.55
N PRO A 251 -4.68 -21.49 11.60
CA PRO A 251 -5.04 -20.08 11.73
C PRO A 251 -4.60 -19.24 10.52
N GLY A 252 -5.56 -18.58 9.86
CA GLY A 252 -5.31 -17.76 8.67
C GLY A 252 -5.39 -18.49 7.32
N ALA A 253 -5.67 -19.80 7.30
CA ALA A 253 -5.75 -20.56 6.05
C ALA A 253 -6.98 -20.20 5.20
N LYS A 254 -6.76 -19.91 3.90
CA LYS A 254 -7.80 -19.52 2.92
C LYS A 254 -8.85 -20.60 2.62
N GLY A 255 -8.61 -21.87 2.96
CA GLY A 255 -9.59 -22.94 2.77
C GLY A 255 -9.64 -23.49 1.34
N ASN A 256 -10.81 -23.95 0.92
CA ASN A 256 -11.02 -24.60 -0.39
C ASN A 256 -10.55 -23.76 -1.58
N VAL A 257 -10.10 -24.43 -2.64
CA VAL A 257 -9.95 -23.78 -3.95
C VAL A 257 -11.31 -23.24 -4.43
N ALA A 258 -11.31 -22.03 -4.99
CA ALA A 258 -12.54 -21.39 -5.45
C ALA A 258 -13.10 -22.06 -6.71
N THR A 259 -14.41 -22.35 -6.73
CA THR A 259 -15.08 -22.98 -7.88
C THR A 259 -14.96 -22.11 -9.13
N GLU A 260 -15.12 -20.79 -9.01
CA GLU A 260 -14.90 -19.83 -10.10
C GLU A 260 -13.49 -19.96 -10.71
N ASP A 261 -12.45 -20.09 -9.89
CA ASP A 261 -11.05 -20.19 -10.34
C ASP A 261 -10.79 -21.53 -11.06
N VAL A 262 -11.39 -22.63 -10.58
CA VAL A 262 -11.31 -23.96 -11.21
C VAL A 262 -12.07 -24.02 -12.53
N VAL A 263 -13.28 -23.46 -12.59
CA VAL A 263 -14.06 -23.36 -13.84
C VAL A 263 -13.32 -22.50 -14.85
N TYR A 264 -12.77 -21.35 -14.43
CA TYR A 264 -11.98 -20.47 -15.29
C TYR A 264 -10.77 -21.19 -15.88
N LEU A 265 -9.97 -21.87 -15.04
CA LEU A 265 -8.82 -22.68 -15.47
C LEU A 265 -9.18 -23.67 -16.58
N PHE A 266 -10.22 -24.49 -16.38
CA PHE A 266 -10.60 -25.51 -17.36
C PHE A 266 -11.22 -24.91 -18.63
N GLN A 267 -12.04 -23.87 -18.52
CA GLN A 267 -12.60 -23.18 -19.69
C GLN A 267 -11.52 -22.51 -20.54
N GLN A 268 -10.54 -21.82 -19.93
CA GLN A 268 -9.42 -21.24 -20.68
C GLN A 268 -8.53 -22.33 -21.32
N ALA A 269 -8.42 -23.51 -20.70
CA ALA A 269 -7.72 -24.67 -21.26
C ALA A 269 -8.50 -25.42 -22.36
N GLY A 270 -9.73 -25.01 -22.70
CA GLY A 270 -10.58 -25.71 -23.65
C GLY A 270 -10.97 -27.12 -23.18
N VAL A 271 -11.28 -27.24 -21.90
CA VAL A 271 -11.79 -28.43 -21.21
C VAL A 271 -13.20 -28.11 -20.70
N ASP A 272 -14.15 -29.00 -20.98
CA ASP A 272 -15.55 -28.79 -20.61
C ASP A 272 -15.81 -29.17 -19.14
N THR A 273 -16.62 -28.36 -18.46
CA THR A 273 -17.10 -28.58 -17.09
C THR A 273 -18.61 -28.68 -16.99
N GLY A 274 -19.37 -28.29 -18.03
CA GLY A 274 -20.82 -28.13 -17.99
C GLY A 274 -21.34 -26.99 -17.11
N VAL A 275 -20.47 -26.13 -16.58
CA VAL A 275 -20.81 -25.07 -15.60
C VAL A 275 -20.76 -23.68 -16.25
N ASP A 276 -21.78 -22.86 -16.00
CA ASP A 276 -21.81 -21.45 -16.38
C ASP A 276 -20.95 -20.63 -15.40
N LEU A 277 -19.79 -20.17 -15.88
CA LEU A 277 -18.85 -19.40 -15.08
C LEU A 277 -19.45 -18.08 -14.58
N GLN A 278 -20.21 -17.34 -15.41
CA GLN A 278 -20.72 -16.04 -14.98
C GLN A 278 -21.78 -16.21 -13.89
N GLN A 279 -22.63 -17.24 -13.99
CA GLN A 279 -23.57 -17.56 -12.92
C GLN A 279 -22.86 -17.93 -11.61
N VAL A 280 -21.81 -18.78 -11.63
CA VAL A 280 -21.05 -19.09 -10.40
C VAL A 280 -20.35 -17.85 -9.82
N VAL A 281 -19.83 -16.95 -10.67
CA VAL A 281 -19.26 -15.66 -10.23
C VAL A 281 -20.31 -14.79 -9.53
N ASP A 282 -21.52 -14.67 -10.10
CA ASP A 282 -22.60 -13.89 -9.51
C ASP A 282 -23.12 -14.52 -8.19
N ILE A 283 -23.10 -15.85 -8.09
CA ILE A 283 -23.40 -16.59 -6.86
C ILE A 283 -22.32 -16.34 -5.80
N GLY A 284 -21.04 -16.39 -6.16
CA GLY A 284 -19.92 -16.09 -5.28
C GLY A 284 -20.01 -14.68 -4.71
N VAL A 285 -20.34 -13.68 -5.53
CA VAL A 285 -20.60 -12.30 -5.08
C VAL A 285 -21.79 -12.25 -4.11
N TRP A 286 -22.91 -12.89 -4.46
CA TRP A 286 -24.12 -12.90 -3.63
C TRP A 286 -23.91 -13.58 -2.27
N ILE A 287 -23.25 -14.75 -2.23
CA ILE A 287 -23.06 -15.50 -0.98
C ILE A 287 -22.03 -14.81 -0.09
N SER A 288 -20.93 -14.28 -0.62
CA SER A 288 -19.99 -13.46 0.16
C SER A 288 -20.66 -12.22 0.76
N GLN A 289 -21.55 -11.56 0.02
CA GLN A 289 -22.35 -10.46 0.55
C GLN A 289 -23.32 -10.90 1.66
N ALA A 290 -24.06 -12.00 1.47
CA ALA A 290 -24.98 -12.54 2.47
C ALA A 290 -24.26 -13.02 3.76
N LEU A 291 -22.99 -13.41 3.65
CA LEU A 291 -22.14 -13.84 4.75
C LEU A 291 -21.29 -12.72 5.38
N ALA A 292 -21.36 -11.49 4.83
CA ALA A 292 -20.48 -10.38 5.18
C ALA A 292 -18.97 -10.72 5.13
N LYS A 293 -18.57 -11.57 4.18
CA LYS A 293 -17.18 -11.98 3.90
C LYS A 293 -16.68 -11.38 2.58
N PRO A 294 -15.36 -11.30 2.34
CA PRO A 294 -14.84 -11.15 0.98
C PRO A 294 -15.25 -12.35 0.10
N ASN A 295 -15.10 -12.19 -1.22
CA ASN A 295 -14.96 -13.34 -2.13
C ASN A 295 -13.45 -13.55 -2.35
N ASP A 296 -12.94 -14.72 -2.02
CA ASP A 296 -11.52 -15.07 -2.09
C ASP A 296 -11.09 -15.62 -3.48
N SER A 297 -12.05 -15.83 -4.39
CA SER A 297 -11.81 -16.16 -5.80
C SER A 297 -11.09 -15.04 -6.55
N ARG A 298 -9.95 -15.37 -7.19
CA ARG A 298 -9.20 -14.42 -8.01
C ARG A 298 -9.90 -14.14 -9.34
N ALA A 299 -10.38 -15.20 -10.00
CA ALA A 299 -11.11 -15.09 -11.27
C ALA A 299 -12.48 -14.44 -11.05
N GLY A 300 -13.19 -14.85 -10.00
CA GLY A 300 -14.49 -14.32 -9.61
C GLY A 300 -14.45 -12.84 -9.25
N ALA A 301 -13.48 -12.38 -8.45
CA ALA A 301 -13.31 -10.96 -8.19
C ALA A 301 -13.04 -10.14 -9.48
N ALA A 302 -12.21 -10.66 -10.39
CA ALA A 302 -11.86 -9.99 -11.65
C ALA A 302 -12.97 -10.01 -12.72
N LEU A 303 -13.80 -11.07 -12.75
CA LEU A 303 -14.97 -11.17 -13.62
C LEU A 303 -16.12 -10.36 -13.04
N ALA A 304 -16.37 -10.42 -11.73
CA ALA A 304 -17.35 -9.59 -11.05
C ALA A 304 -17.04 -8.10 -11.14
N SER A 305 -15.77 -7.67 -11.20
CA SER A 305 -15.43 -6.26 -11.42
C SER A 305 -15.75 -5.81 -12.84
N LYS A 306 -15.43 -6.62 -13.87
CA LYS A 306 -15.83 -6.38 -15.27
C LYS A 306 -17.35 -6.36 -15.43
N SER A 307 -18.05 -7.35 -14.87
CA SER A 307 -19.51 -7.39 -14.84
C SER A 307 -20.10 -6.23 -14.05
N LYS A 308 -19.46 -5.74 -12.97
CA LYS A 308 -19.85 -4.50 -12.26
C LYS A 308 -19.48 -3.21 -12.99
N ILE A 309 -18.58 -3.21 -13.97
CA ILE A 309 -18.36 -2.08 -14.89
C ILE A 309 -19.44 -2.08 -15.98
N SER A 310 -19.91 -3.25 -16.40
CA SER A 310 -21.06 -3.40 -17.32
C SER A 310 -22.43 -3.31 -16.62
N SER A 311 -22.49 -3.46 -15.29
CA SER A 311 -23.73 -3.50 -14.48
C SER A 311 -23.75 -2.53 -13.29
N THR A 312 -22.77 -1.62 -13.20
CA THR A 312 -22.93 -0.37 -12.42
C THR A 312 -24.24 0.22 -12.86
N LYS A 313 -25.18 0.35 -11.92
CA LYS A 313 -26.55 0.78 -12.21
C LYS A 313 -26.46 1.99 -13.13
N SER A 314 -27.13 1.91 -14.28
CA SER A 314 -27.48 3.14 -14.98
C SER A 314 -28.19 4.00 -13.94
N SER A 315 -27.54 5.10 -13.54
CA SER A 315 -28.29 6.25 -13.07
C SER A 315 -29.40 6.45 -14.08
N LYS A 316 -30.66 6.53 -13.64
CA LYS A 316 -31.73 6.89 -14.54
C LYS A 316 -31.52 8.36 -14.86
N ILE A 317 -30.87 8.63 -15.99
CA ILE A 317 -30.72 9.97 -16.58
C ILE A 317 -32.08 10.37 -17.19
N THR A 318 -33.09 10.41 -16.32
CA THR A 318 -34.50 10.70 -16.61
C THR A 318 -34.97 11.98 -15.94
N ASP A 319 -34.19 12.52 -15.00
CA ASP A 319 -34.32 13.90 -14.56
C ASP A 319 -34.03 14.81 -15.74
N ARG A 320 -35.09 15.35 -16.34
CA ARG A 320 -34.97 16.34 -17.41
C ARG A 320 -34.19 17.55 -16.89
N PRO A 321 -33.20 18.07 -17.64
CA PRO A 321 -32.56 19.35 -17.31
C PRO A 321 -33.62 20.42 -17.08
N LYS A 322 -33.48 21.21 -16.00
CA LYS A 322 -34.41 22.30 -15.67
C LYS A 322 -34.32 23.48 -16.64
N GLU A 323 -33.22 23.58 -17.37
CA GLU A 323 -32.93 24.64 -18.34
C GLU A 323 -32.91 24.06 -19.76
N ALA A 324 -33.45 24.81 -20.72
CA ALA A 324 -33.48 24.41 -22.11
C ALA A 324 -32.15 24.79 -22.80
N LEU A 325 -31.43 23.79 -23.31
CA LEU A 325 -30.31 24.01 -24.23
C LEU A 325 -30.85 24.34 -25.63
N GLU A 326 -31.00 25.64 -25.89
CA GLU A 326 -31.37 26.18 -27.20
C GLU A 326 -30.15 26.31 -28.11
N TRP A 327 -30.29 25.91 -29.38
CA TRP A 327 -29.22 25.90 -30.38
C TRP A 327 -29.44 26.97 -31.44
N SER A 328 -28.54 27.94 -31.55
CA SER A 328 -28.46 28.85 -32.70
C SER A 328 -27.61 28.23 -33.81
N ILE A 329 -28.00 28.40 -35.07
CA ILE A 329 -27.16 28.03 -36.23
C ILE A 329 -26.18 29.19 -36.49
N LEU A 330 -24.91 28.85 -36.70
CA LEU A 330 -23.85 29.79 -37.07
C LEU A 330 -23.54 29.69 -38.57
N GLU A 331 -23.36 28.47 -39.07
CA GLU A 331 -23.07 28.17 -40.48
C GLU A 331 -23.87 26.94 -40.94
N GLN A 332 -24.24 26.89 -42.22
CA GLN A 332 -24.98 25.76 -42.80
C GLN A 332 -24.59 25.53 -44.26
N SER A 333 -24.26 24.29 -44.60
CA SER A 333 -23.95 23.80 -45.95
C SER A 333 -24.64 22.45 -46.24
N ASP A 334 -24.46 21.94 -47.46
CA ASP A 334 -24.84 20.58 -47.86
C ASP A 334 -23.95 19.48 -47.24
N ASN A 335 -22.87 19.84 -46.52
CA ASN A 335 -21.94 18.92 -45.89
C ASN A 335 -22.04 18.95 -44.36
N VAL A 336 -22.17 20.14 -43.74
CA VAL A 336 -22.28 20.31 -42.28
C VAL A 336 -23.28 21.41 -41.88
N VAL A 337 -23.78 21.35 -40.64
CA VAL A 337 -24.40 22.50 -39.94
C VAL A 337 -23.61 22.77 -38.67
N VAL A 338 -23.14 23.99 -38.50
CA VAL A 338 -22.40 24.46 -37.32
C VAL A 338 -23.38 25.23 -36.43
N ARG A 339 -23.55 24.80 -35.19
CA ARG A 339 -24.51 25.39 -34.24
C ARG A 339 -23.92 25.53 -32.83
N ARG A 340 -24.46 26.44 -32.04
CA ARG A 340 -23.98 26.80 -30.70
C ARG A 340 -25.09 26.88 -29.66
N ALA A 341 -24.79 26.49 -28.43
CA ALA A 341 -25.64 26.62 -27.25
C ALA A 341 -24.79 27.03 -26.04
N GLY A 342 -24.78 28.33 -25.68
CA GLY A 342 -23.91 28.86 -24.62
C GLY A 342 -22.42 28.61 -24.92
N ALA A 343 -21.73 27.89 -24.02
CA ALA A 343 -20.33 27.47 -24.18
C ALA A 343 -20.16 26.08 -24.84
N ASN A 344 -21.16 25.62 -25.60
CA ASN A 344 -21.14 24.37 -26.37
C ASN A 344 -21.23 24.67 -27.88
N GLY A 345 -20.22 24.26 -28.66
CA GLY A 345 -20.28 24.19 -30.12
C GLY A 345 -20.67 22.80 -30.60
N ASN A 346 -21.34 22.65 -31.74
CA ASN A 346 -21.74 21.36 -32.29
C ASN A 346 -21.70 21.37 -33.82
N ILE A 347 -20.93 20.44 -34.39
CA ILE A 347 -20.77 20.21 -35.83
C ILE A 347 -21.67 19.02 -36.20
N VAL A 348 -22.70 19.28 -37.01
CA VAL A 348 -23.66 18.26 -37.45
C VAL A 348 -23.35 17.84 -38.89
N LEU A 349 -23.02 16.57 -39.13
CA LEU A 349 -22.86 16.05 -40.49
C LEU A 349 -24.22 16.10 -41.22
N ASN A 350 -24.27 16.75 -42.39
CA ASN A 350 -25.51 17.16 -43.04
C ASN A 350 -25.70 16.59 -44.46
N LYS A 351 -25.11 15.43 -44.75
CA LYS A 351 -25.16 14.76 -46.07
C LYS A 351 -25.92 13.42 -46.00
N PRO A 352 -27.15 13.38 -45.44
CA PRO A 352 -27.84 12.15 -45.02
C PRO A 352 -28.15 11.21 -46.18
N ARG A 353 -28.36 11.75 -47.40
CA ARG A 353 -28.64 10.98 -48.61
C ARG A 353 -27.47 10.08 -49.03
N ASN A 354 -26.24 10.43 -48.66
CA ASN A 354 -25.02 9.66 -48.95
C ASN A 354 -24.34 9.16 -47.65
N GLY A 355 -25.14 8.80 -46.64
CA GLY A 355 -24.66 8.18 -45.39
C GLY A 355 -23.73 9.03 -44.53
N ASN A 356 -23.64 10.34 -44.81
CA ASN A 356 -22.61 11.23 -44.25
C ASN A 356 -21.17 10.78 -44.57
N THR A 357 -20.95 10.26 -45.78
CA THR A 357 -19.61 9.90 -46.30
C THR A 357 -18.64 11.10 -46.26
N LEU A 358 -17.44 10.88 -45.71
CA LEU A 358 -16.34 11.83 -45.59
C LEU A 358 -15.69 12.11 -46.97
N THR A 359 -16.36 12.94 -47.76
CA THR A 359 -15.80 13.58 -48.96
C THR A 359 -14.88 14.73 -48.57
N PHE A 360 -13.81 15.01 -49.34
CA PHE A 360 -12.82 16.06 -49.03
C PHE A 360 -13.43 17.42 -48.60
N PRO A 361 -14.46 18.00 -49.27
CA PRO A 361 -15.07 19.25 -48.80
C PRO A 361 -15.67 19.17 -47.40
N MET A 362 -16.34 18.06 -47.06
CA MET A 362 -16.86 17.83 -45.71
C MET A 362 -15.73 17.76 -44.67
N ILE A 363 -14.60 17.13 -45.00
CA ILE A 363 -13.43 17.08 -44.12
C ILE A 363 -12.88 18.49 -43.87
N SER A 364 -12.72 19.29 -44.94
CA SER A 364 -12.28 20.70 -44.83
C SER A 364 -13.24 21.56 -44.00
N GLU A 365 -14.54 21.43 -44.19
CA GLU A 365 -15.56 22.17 -43.45
C GLU A 365 -15.62 21.78 -41.96
N ILE A 366 -15.46 20.48 -41.62
CA ILE A 366 -15.33 20.05 -40.21
C ILE A 366 -14.05 20.65 -39.60
N ILE A 367 -12.91 20.59 -40.29
CA ILE A 367 -11.64 21.18 -39.81
C ILE A 367 -11.78 22.69 -39.57
N GLN A 368 -12.45 23.42 -40.47
CA GLN A 368 -12.68 24.86 -40.34
C GLN A 368 -13.57 25.18 -39.12
N ALA A 369 -14.73 24.52 -39.00
CA ALA A 369 -15.64 24.70 -37.88
C ALA A 369 -15.01 24.34 -36.53
N PHE A 370 -14.21 23.27 -36.50
CA PHE A 370 -13.53 22.83 -35.29
C PHE A 370 -12.43 23.82 -34.87
N LYS A 371 -11.61 24.32 -35.80
CA LYS A 371 -10.61 25.37 -35.52
C LYS A 371 -11.25 26.68 -35.03
N SER A 372 -12.41 27.05 -35.58
CA SER A 372 -13.17 28.20 -35.08
C SER A 372 -13.58 28.01 -33.61
N PHE A 373 -14.18 26.86 -33.27
CA PHE A 373 -14.55 26.54 -31.88
C PHE A 373 -13.36 26.37 -30.92
N GLU A 374 -12.21 25.96 -31.42
CA GLU A 374 -10.97 25.88 -30.64
C GLU A 374 -10.44 27.28 -30.30
N SER A 375 -10.50 28.22 -31.26
CA SER A 375 -10.07 29.61 -31.07
C SER A 375 -11.02 30.45 -30.19
N ASP A 376 -12.30 30.08 -30.08
CA ASP A 376 -13.24 30.78 -29.21
C ASP A 376 -13.04 30.38 -27.73
N ALA A 377 -12.49 31.29 -26.93
CA ALA A 377 -12.31 31.10 -25.49
C ALA A 377 -13.64 30.84 -24.73
N SER A 378 -14.75 31.38 -25.23
CA SER A 378 -16.08 31.22 -24.62
C SER A 378 -16.75 29.88 -24.93
N ILE A 379 -16.14 29.02 -25.76
CA ILE A 379 -16.57 27.63 -25.98
C ILE A 379 -15.65 26.68 -25.19
N SER A 380 -16.25 25.79 -24.39
CA SER A 380 -15.55 24.77 -23.58
C SER A 380 -15.76 23.34 -24.09
N ARG A 381 -16.87 23.08 -24.79
CA ARG A 381 -17.24 21.76 -25.34
C ARG A 381 -17.52 21.83 -26.85
N VAL A 382 -17.05 20.82 -27.59
CA VAL A 382 -17.32 20.64 -29.02
C VAL A 382 -17.97 19.28 -29.27
N LEU A 383 -19.17 19.28 -29.83
CA LEU A 383 -19.91 18.07 -30.17
C LEU A 383 -19.76 17.75 -31.66
N ILE A 384 -19.73 16.45 -31.98
CA ILE A 384 -19.94 15.94 -33.34
C ILE A 384 -21.23 15.10 -33.33
N SER A 385 -22.19 15.49 -34.16
CA SER A 385 -23.46 14.77 -34.36
C SER A 385 -23.77 14.64 -35.85
N ALA A 386 -24.84 13.94 -36.23
CA ALA A 386 -25.18 13.76 -37.64
C ALA A 386 -26.68 13.70 -37.90
N ASN A 387 -27.07 14.12 -39.11
CA ASN A 387 -28.44 14.04 -39.63
C ASN A 387 -28.65 12.74 -40.42
N GLY A 388 -29.86 12.18 -40.36
CA GLY A 388 -30.27 11.00 -41.13
C GLY A 388 -29.89 9.64 -40.51
N LYS A 389 -30.03 8.58 -41.30
CA LYS A 389 -30.01 7.18 -40.85
C LYS A 389 -28.62 6.68 -40.36
N PHE A 390 -27.54 7.25 -40.89
CA PHE A 390 -26.17 6.84 -40.57
C PHE A 390 -25.51 7.94 -39.74
N PHE A 391 -24.63 7.57 -38.80
CA PHE A 391 -23.72 8.54 -38.22
C PHE A 391 -22.71 8.98 -39.30
N CYS A 392 -21.92 8.04 -39.81
CA CYS A 392 -20.99 8.27 -40.91
C CYS A 392 -20.58 6.94 -41.59
N THR A 393 -20.70 6.85 -42.91
CA THR A 393 -20.33 5.68 -43.73
C THR A 393 -18.83 5.58 -44.09
N GLY A 394 -17.98 6.46 -43.56
CA GLY A 394 -16.53 6.43 -43.78
C GLY A 394 -16.07 7.25 -45.00
N MET A 395 -14.90 6.91 -45.55
CA MET A 395 -14.27 7.60 -46.68
C MET A 395 -15.06 7.40 -47.99
N ASP A 396 -15.03 8.39 -48.89
CA ASP A 396 -15.53 8.24 -50.26
C ASP A 396 -14.63 7.31 -51.09
N LEU A 397 -14.98 6.02 -51.10
CA LEU A 397 -14.27 4.98 -51.85
C LEU A 397 -14.36 5.15 -53.38
N SER A 398 -15.26 5.97 -53.91
CA SER A 398 -15.34 6.20 -55.37
C SER A 398 -14.12 6.95 -55.89
N GLN A 399 -13.53 7.82 -55.06
CA GLN A 399 -12.28 8.53 -55.37
C GLN A 399 -11.06 7.65 -55.10
N ALA A 400 -11.06 6.87 -54.02
CA ALA A 400 -9.99 5.91 -53.71
C ALA A 400 -9.83 4.85 -54.83
N ALA A 401 -10.94 4.34 -55.38
CA ALA A 401 -10.93 3.36 -56.47
C ALA A 401 -10.30 3.86 -57.78
N GLN A 402 -10.17 5.19 -57.99
CA GLN A 402 -9.44 5.75 -59.14
C GLN A 402 -7.92 5.86 -58.89
N ALA A 403 -7.47 5.83 -57.63
CA ALA A 403 -6.06 5.93 -57.25
C ALA A 403 -5.40 4.56 -57.01
N VAL A 404 -6.15 3.58 -56.51
CA VAL A 404 -5.69 2.19 -56.34
C VAL A 404 -5.27 1.62 -57.70
N GLY A 405 -3.98 1.26 -57.82
CA GLY A 405 -3.38 0.77 -59.07
C GLY A 405 -2.76 1.84 -59.97
N ARG A 406 -2.78 3.13 -59.59
CA ARG A 406 -2.08 4.21 -60.34
C ARG A 406 -1.12 5.09 -59.52
N GLY A 407 -1.12 4.99 -58.19
CA GLY A 407 -0.05 5.55 -57.35
C GLY A 407 0.10 7.08 -57.45
N GLY A 408 -0.99 7.83 -57.33
CA GLY A 408 -1.00 9.29 -57.51
C GLY A 408 -1.48 10.10 -56.29
N ASP A 409 -1.07 11.38 -56.28
CA ASP A 409 -1.33 12.46 -55.31
C ASP A 409 -2.67 12.41 -54.56
N ALA A 410 -3.77 12.10 -55.25
CA ALA A 410 -5.13 12.17 -54.70
C ALA A 410 -5.31 11.27 -53.45
N SER A 411 -4.69 10.09 -53.45
CA SER A 411 -4.74 9.20 -52.29
C SER A 411 -3.96 9.75 -51.09
N SER A 412 -2.86 10.45 -51.34
CA SER A 412 -2.03 11.06 -50.28
C SER A 412 -2.75 12.26 -49.66
N LYS A 413 -3.42 13.09 -50.47
CA LYS A 413 -4.16 14.27 -50.00
C LYS A 413 -5.38 13.90 -49.14
N LEU A 414 -6.09 12.82 -49.49
CA LEU A 414 -7.22 12.33 -48.69
C LEU A 414 -6.77 11.59 -47.41
N PHE A 415 -5.65 10.87 -47.46
CA PHE A 415 -5.00 10.31 -46.27
C PHE A 415 -4.58 11.40 -45.28
N GLN A 416 -3.91 12.45 -45.77
CA GLN A 416 -3.47 13.57 -44.94
C GLN A 416 -4.67 14.29 -44.31
N ALA A 417 -5.68 14.66 -45.12
CA ALA A 417 -6.85 15.38 -44.61
C ALA A 417 -7.65 14.61 -43.53
N LEU A 418 -7.71 13.27 -43.59
CA LEU A 418 -8.29 12.46 -42.51
C LEU A 418 -7.39 12.38 -41.28
N THR A 419 -6.07 12.31 -41.47
CA THR A 419 -5.10 12.33 -40.36
C THR A 419 -5.17 13.67 -39.63
N ASP A 420 -5.10 14.78 -40.36
CA ASP A 420 -5.26 16.15 -39.85
C ASP A 420 -6.57 16.31 -39.06
N LEU A 421 -7.69 15.77 -39.59
CA LEU A 421 -8.99 15.81 -38.92
C LEU A 421 -9.00 15.06 -37.59
N PHE A 422 -8.54 13.81 -37.57
CA PHE A 422 -8.59 13.00 -36.34
C PHE A 422 -7.55 13.45 -35.31
N GLU A 423 -6.39 13.96 -35.73
CA GLU A 423 -5.40 14.54 -34.83
C GLU A 423 -5.80 15.91 -34.28
N LEU A 424 -6.53 16.73 -35.04
CA LEU A 424 -7.13 17.97 -34.54
C LEU A 424 -8.11 17.68 -33.39
N ILE A 425 -8.99 16.68 -33.55
CA ILE A 425 -9.96 16.30 -32.52
C ILE A 425 -9.25 15.68 -31.29
N ASP A 426 -8.33 14.74 -31.52
CA ASP A 426 -7.59 14.02 -30.46
C ASP A 426 -6.69 14.96 -29.63
N ASN A 427 -6.03 15.93 -30.28
CA ASN A 427 -5.11 16.83 -29.59
C ASN A 427 -5.81 18.05 -28.94
N SER A 428 -7.02 18.43 -29.35
CA SER A 428 -7.71 19.65 -28.89
C SER A 428 -7.77 19.81 -27.36
N PRO A 429 -7.63 21.03 -26.81
CA PRO A 429 -7.79 21.29 -25.37
C PRO A 429 -9.26 21.37 -24.93
N LYS A 430 -10.20 21.53 -25.87
CA LYS A 430 -11.65 21.54 -25.59
C LYS A 430 -12.15 20.12 -25.29
N VAL A 431 -13.25 19.97 -24.55
CA VAL A 431 -13.89 18.66 -24.32
C VAL A 431 -14.71 18.27 -25.54
N THR A 432 -14.42 17.12 -26.15
CA THR A 432 -15.04 16.65 -27.39
C THR A 432 -16.00 15.47 -27.16
N VAL A 433 -17.19 15.53 -27.76
CA VAL A 433 -18.26 14.54 -27.54
C VAL A 433 -18.83 14.05 -28.87
N SER A 434 -18.77 12.74 -29.13
CA SER A 434 -19.44 12.11 -30.27
C SER A 434 -20.85 11.64 -29.90
N CYS A 435 -21.85 12.09 -30.66
CA CYS A 435 -23.27 11.77 -30.48
C CYS A 435 -23.76 10.89 -31.65
N ILE A 436 -23.77 9.58 -31.43
CA ILE A 436 -23.81 8.56 -32.49
C ILE A 436 -25.24 8.01 -32.64
N GLN A 437 -26.03 8.65 -33.51
CA GLN A 437 -27.46 8.39 -33.71
C GLN A 437 -27.79 7.27 -34.71
N GLY A 438 -26.79 6.59 -35.26
CA GLY A 438 -26.95 5.50 -36.23
C GLY A 438 -25.62 4.83 -36.60
N PRO A 439 -25.62 3.87 -37.55
CA PRO A 439 -24.44 3.09 -37.91
C PRO A 439 -23.23 3.91 -38.35
N ALA A 440 -22.03 3.38 -38.02
CA ALA A 440 -20.73 3.97 -38.34
C ALA A 440 -19.79 2.94 -38.99
N PHE A 441 -19.05 3.37 -40.01
CA PHE A 441 -18.15 2.52 -40.80
C PHE A 441 -16.79 3.18 -41.01
N GLY A 442 -15.70 2.42 -40.86
CA GLY A 442 -14.33 2.85 -41.16
C GLY A 442 -13.98 4.25 -40.63
N GLY A 443 -13.68 5.20 -41.51
CA GLY A 443 -13.41 6.61 -41.13
C GLY A 443 -14.48 7.28 -40.26
N GLY A 444 -15.74 6.85 -40.32
CA GLY A 444 -16.81 7.31 -39.42
C GLY A 444 -16.70 6.77 -38.00
N ILE A 445 -16.03 5.63 -37.81
CA ILE A 445 -15.60 5.13 -36.50
C ILE A 445 -14.40 5.97 -36.02
N GLY A 446 -13.44 6.27 -36.90
CA GLY A 446 -12.35 7.21 -36.61
C GLY A 446 -12.86 8.52 -36.02
N LEU A 447 -13.83 9.16 -36.69
CA LEU A 447 -14.46 10.42 -36.25
C LEU A 447 -15.16 10.34 -34.89
N ALA A 448 -15.67 9.17 -34.50
CA ALA A 448 -16.35 8.97 -33.22
C ALA A 448 -15.37 8.66 -32.08
N PHE A 449 -14.29 7.93 -32.38
CA PHE A 449 -13.32 7.44 -31.40
C PHE A 449 -12.06 8.31 -31.28
N SER A 450 -11.90 9.35 -32.11
CA SER A 450 -10.95 10.44 -31.87
C SER A 450 -11.43 11.46 -30.82
N CYS A 451 -12.73 11.49 -30.49
CA CYS A 451 -13.29 12.33 -29.42
C CYS A 451 -12.92 11.82 -28.00
N ASP A 452 -13.20 12.61 -26.97
CA ASP A 452 -12.99 12.23 -25.55
C ASP A 452 -14.12 11.35 -25.02
N ILE A 453 -15.37 11.73 -25.30
CA ILE A 453 -16.58 11.05 -24.80
C ILE A 453 -17.44 10.57 -25.97
N ARG A 454 -18.06 9.39 -25.82
CA ARG A 454 -18.97 8.79 -26.82
C ARG A 454 -20.31 8.42 -26.20
N ILE A 455 -21.38 8.90 -26.81
CA ILE A 455 -22.76 8.52 -26.48
C ILE A 455 -23.47 8.05 -27.75
N SER A 456 -24.24 6.96 -27.64
CA SER A 456 -24.77 6.26 -28.83
C SER A 456 -26.21 5.77 -28.62
N ILE A 457 -26.96 5.58 -29.70
CA ILE A 457 -28.21 4.80 -29.65
C ILE A 457 -27.92 3.29 -29.68
N SER A 458 -28.70 2.48 -28.97
CA SER A 458 -28.53 1.02 -28.85
C SER A 458 -28.56 0.30 -30.20
N SER A 459 -29.32 0.84 -31.15
CA SER A 459 -29.44 0.38 -32.54
C SER A 459 -28.29 0.82 -33.46
N ALA A 460 -27.29 1.57 -32.95
CA ALA A 460 -26.09 1.88 -33.70
C ALA A 460 -25.15 0.66 -33.79
N SER A 461 -24.49 0.55 -34.95
CA SER A 461 -23.66 -0.59 -35.31
C SER A 461 -22.34 -0.12 -35.91
N PHE A 462 -21.22 -0.71 -35.50
CA PHE A 462 -19.87 -0.27 -35.80
C PHE A 462 -19.15 -1.36 -36.58
N THR A 463 -18.78 -1.10 -37.84
CA THR A 463 -18.10 -2.11 -38.70
C THR A 463 -16.81 -1.56 -39.32
N LEU A 464 -15.70 -2.25 -39.06
CA LEU A 464 -14.41 -2.05 -39.73
C LEU A 464 -14.43 -2.83 -41.06
N SER A 465 -15.17 -2.30 -42.04
CA SER A 465 -15.46 -2.97 -43.31
C SER A 465 -14.25 -3.10 -44.25
N GLU A 466 -13.14 -2.45 -43.96
CA GLU A 466 -11.92 -2.39 -44.78
C GLU A 466 -11.39 -3.78 -45.19
N ALA A 467 -11.37 -4.75 -44.28
CA ALA A 467 -10.85 -6.09 -44.58
C ALA A 467 -11.71 -6.87 -45.59
N LYS A 468 -13.02 -6.57 -45.69
CA LYS A 468 -13.91 -7.12 -46.74
C LYS A 468 -13.61 -6.56 -48.14
N LEU A 469 -12.81 -5.51 -48.21
CA LEU A 469 -12.38 -4.83 -49.44
C LEU A 469 -10.87 -5.02 -49.71
N GLY A 470 -10.19 -5.90 -48.97
CA GLY A 470 -8.75 -6.11 -49.08
C GLY A 470 -7.88 -4.98 -48.52
N MET A 471 -8.46 -4.08 -47.72
CA MET A 471 -7.79 -2.97 -47.05
C MET A 471 -7.67 -3.23 -45.54
N CYS A 472 -6.93 -2.40 -44.81
CA CYS A 472 -6.96 -2.37 -43.36
C CYS A 472 -7.35 -0.96 -42.84
N PRO A 473 -7.95 -0.84 -41.65
CA PRO A 473 -8.35 0.45 -41.07
C PRO A 473 -7.13 1.22 -40.50
N ALA A 474 -6.14 1.50 -41.34
CA ALA A 474 -4.81 1.96 -40.93
C ALA A 474 -4.83 3.31 -40.17
N VAL A 475 -5.44 4.34 -40.77
CA VAL A 475 -5.47 5.73 -40.22
C VAL A 475 -6.15 5.76 -38.85
N ILE A 476 -7.24 4.98 -38.69
CA ILE A 476 -8.07 5.00 -37.48
C ILE A 476 -7.56 4.04 -36.38
N SER A 477 -6.55 3.21 -36.70
CA SER A 477 -6.10 2.12 -35.83
C SER A 477 -5.63 2.59 -34.46
N ARG A 478 -4.93 3.73 -34.36
CA ARG A 478 -4.48 4.31 -33.08
C ARG A 478 -5.64 4.62 -32.12
N TYR A 479 -6.77 5.10 -32.62
CA TYR A 479 -7.94 5.44 -31.81
C TYR A 479 -8.73 4.17 -31.47
N VAL A 480 -8.98 3.32 -32.46
CA VAL A 480 -9.69 2.05 -32.27
C VAL A 480 -8.98 1.15 -31.26
N ILE A 481 -7.64 1.01 -31.34
CA ILE A 481 -6.85 0.17 -30.43
C ILE A 481 -6.79 0.75 -29.02
N ARG A 482 -6.71 2.09 -28.87
CA ARG A 482 -6.77 2.77 -27.57
C ARG A 482 -8.11 2.57 -26.88
N GLU A 483 -9.21 2.79 -27.60
CA GLU A 483 -10.55 2.84 -27.03
C GLU A 483 -11.21 1.45 -26.88
N TRP A 484 -10.95 0.51 -27.81
CA TRP A 484 -11.57 -0.83 -27.79
C TRP A 484 -10.64 -1.91 -27.19
N GLY A 485 -9.36 -1.61 -27.03
CA GLY A 485 -8.34 -2.53 -26.54
C GLY A 485 -7.90 -3.59 -27.57
N PHE A 486 -6.68 -4.10 -27.40
CA PHE A 486 -6.00 -4.97 -28.37
C PHE A 486 -6.80 -6.21 -28.81
N GLY A 487 -7.53 -6.85 -27.89
CA GLY A 487 -8.28 -8.08 -28.18
C GLY A 487 -9.45 -7.85 -29.13
N LEU A 488 -10.37 -6.96 -28.75
CA LEU A 488 -11.57 -6.63 -29.55
C LEU A 488 -11.20 -5.93 -30.86
N SER A 489 -10.20 -5.04 -30.83
CA SER A 489 -9.68 -4.39 -32.04
C SER A 489 -9.15 -5.40 -33.04
N ARG A 490 -8.26 -6.31 -32.60
CA ARG A 490 -7.68 -7.34 -33.47
C ARG A 490 -8.76 -8.26 -34.06
N GLU A 491 -9.73 -8.67 -33.26
CA GLU A 491 -10.85 -9.49 -33.73
C GLU A 491 -11.68 -8.74 -34.77
N ALA A 492 -12.20 -7.55 -34.45
CA ALA A 492 -13.04 -6.77 -35.35
C ALA A 492 -12.30 -6.33 -36.64
N MET A 493 -11.00 -6.03 -36.57
CA MET A 493 -10.17 -5.71 -37.74
C MET A 493 -9.96 -6.90 -38.68
N LEU A 494 -9.95 -8.14 -38.16
CA LEU A 494 -9.73 -9.36 -38.95
C LEU A 494 -11.04 -9.99 -39.44
N THR A 495 -12.09 -9.98 -38.64
CA THR A 495 -13.41 -10.53 -39.01
C THR A 495 -14.24 -9.54 -39.83
N ALA A 496 -13.95 -8.24 -39.71
CA ALA A 496 -14.79 -7.15 -40.21
C ALA A 496 -16.27 -7.30 -39.79
N ARG A 497 -16.55 -7.95 -38.65
CA ARG A 497 -17.92 -8.09 -38.14
C ARG A 497 -18.46 -6.73 -37.68
N SER A 498 -19.78 -6.67 -37.51
CA SER A 498 -20.40 -5.52 -36.85
C SER A 498 -20.34 -5.73 -35.35
N LEU A 499 -19.94 -4.69 -34.62
CA LEU A 499 -20.12 -4.56 -33.17
C LEU A 499 -21.38 -3.74 -32.89
N THR A 500 -22.06 -4.04 -31.78
CA THR A 500 -23.19 -3.27 -31.26
C THR A 500 -22.72 -2.15 -30.32
N ALA A 501 -23.55 -1.13 -30.12
CA ALA A 501 -23.32 -0.12 -29.09
C ALA A 501 -23.24 -0.72 -27.67
N SER A 502 -23.90 -1.87 -27.42
CA SER A 502 -23.86 -2.57 -26.14
C SER A 502 -22.50 -3.23 -25.88
N GLU A 503 -21.94 -3.97 -26.85
CA GLU A 503 -20.60 -4.56 -26.73
C GLU A 503 -19.53 -3.50 -26.49
N LEU A 504 -19.58 -2.39 -27.21
CA LEU A 504 -18.63 -1.29 -27.03
C LEU A 504 -18.83 -0.53 -25.73
N LYS A 505 -20.04 -0.53 -25.14
CA LYS A 505 -20.26 -0.06 -23.76
C LYS A 505 -19.63 -1.01 -22.74
N SER A 506 -19.83 -2.33 -22.88
CA SER A 506 -19.20 -3.32 -21.99
C SER A 506 -17.67 -3.38 -22.12
N ALA A 507 -17.11 -2.95 -23.27
CA ALA A 507 -15.68 -2.75 -23.46
C ALA A 507 -15.15 -1.43 -22.85
N GLY A 508 -16.01 -0.55 -22.33
CA GLY A 508 -15.66 0.79 -21.83
C GLY A 508 -15.52 1.87 -22.92
N ALA A 509 -15.59 1.48 -24.19
CA ALA A 509 -15.34 2.34 -25.35
C ALA A 509 -16.49 3.33 -25.63
N ILE A 510 -17.72 3.03 -25.23
CA ILE A 510 -18.89 3.93 -25.29
C ILE A 510 -19.36 4.24 -23.87
N SER A 511 -19.41 5.52 -23.51
CA SER A 511 -19.70 5.97 -22.15
C SER A 511 -21.17 5.79 -21.77
N MET A 512 -22.09 6.11 -22.68
CA MET A 512 -23.55 5.98 -22.46
C MET A 512 -24.28 5.50 -23.72
N VAL A 513 -25.36 4.74 -23.52
CA VAL A 513 -26.21 4.20 -24.58
C VAL A 513 -27.67 4.56 -24.28
N ALA A 514 -28.39 5.04 -25.29
CA ALA A 514 -29.81 5.38 -25.28
C ALA A 514 -30.63 4.38 -26.11
N GLU A 515 -31.88 4.09 -25.77
CA GLU A 515 -32.75 3.24 -26.59
C GLU A 515 -33.47 4.02 -27.70
N THR A 516 -33.63 5.34 -27.54
CA THR A 516 -34.36 6.18 -28.51
C THR A 516 -33.59 7.46 -28.88
N PRO A 517 -33.85 8.08 -30.05
CA PRO A 517 -33.23 9.36 -30.41
C PRO A 517 -33.57 10.50 -29.44
N SER A 518 -34.77 10.47 -28.84
CA SER A 518 -35.19 11.44 -27.82
C SER A 518 -34.44 11.25 -26.50
N GLU A 519 -34.14 10.01 -26.12
CA GLU A 519 -33.29 9.70 -24.96
C GLU A 519 -31.82 10.05 -25.24
N LEU A 520 -31.33 9.89 -26.47
CA LEU A 520 -29.99 10.34 -26.85
C LEU A 520 -29.85 11.87 -26.71
N ASP A 521 -30.86 12.65 -27.08
CA ASP A 521 -30.91 14.10 -26.83
C ASP A 521 -30.94 14.44 -25.33
N ILE A 522 -31.71 13.71 -24.51
CA ILE A 522 -31.73 13.88 -23.05
C ILE A 522 -30.36 13.58 -22.43
N ILE A 523 -29.74 12.44 -22.80
CA ILE A 523 -28.41 12.04 -22.32
C ILE A 523 -27.35 13.07 -22.77
N THR A 524 -27.44 13.56 -24.01
CA THR A 524 -26.57 14.65 -24.51
C THR A 524 -26.71 15.88 -23.61
N LYS A 525 -27.93 16.37 -23.40
CA LYS A 525 -28.17 17.59 -22.63
C LYS A 525 -27.74 17.46 -21.17
N THR A 526 -28.02 16.33 -20.52
CA THR A 526 -27.59 16.11 -19.13
C THR A 526 -26.07 15.97 -19.01
N LEU A 527 -25.38 15.35 -19.98
CA LEU A 527 -23.92 15.33 -20.02
C LEU A 527 -23.34 16.77 -20.14
N LEU A 528 -23.88 17.60 -21.03
CA LEU A 528 -23.44 18.99 -21.16
C LEU A 528 -23.71 19.81 -19.88
N THR A 529 -24.83 19.56 -19.19
CA THR A 529 -25.13 20.15 -17.88
C THR A 529 -24.16 19.69 -16.79
N GLN A 530 -23.79 18.40 -16.74
CA GLN A 530 -22.79 17.91 -15.78
C GLN A 530 -21.41 18.56 -16.00
N LEU A 531 -21.01 18.71 -17.27
CA LEU A 531 -19.74 19.33 -17.63
C LEU A 531 -19.64 20.83 -17.29
N ARG A 532 -20.77 21.54 -17.04
CA ARG A 532 -20.76 22.93 -16.53
C ARG A 532 -20.03 23.10 -15.20
N HIS A 533 -19.96 22.03 -14.41
CA HIS A 533 -19.30 22.03 -13.10
C HIS A 533 -17.84 21.54 -13.18
N SER A 534 -17.35 21.22 -14.38
CA SER A 534 -15.94 20.90 -14.66
C SER A 534 -15.25 22.12 -15.26
N SER A 535 -14.08 22.51 -14.75
CA SER A 535 -13.40 23.72 -15.23
C SER A 535 -12.77 23.49 -16.62
N PRO A 536 -12.72 24.48 -17.52
CA PRO A 536 -12.18 24.29 -18.87
C PRO A 536 -10.69 23.93 -18.88
N GLY A 537 -9.87 24.63 -18.08
CA GLY A 537 -8.44 24.36 -17.93
C GLY A 537 -8.18 23.03 -17.24
N GLY A 538 -8.89 22.73 -16.16
CA GLY A 538 -8.83 21.43 -15.46
C GLY A 538 -9.22 20.25 -16.36
N SER A 539 -10.21 20.44 -17.26
CA SER A 539 -10.59 19.43 -18.26
C SER A 539 -9.50 19.23 -19.32
N SER A 540 -8.90 20.31 -19.82
CA SER A 540 -7.76 20.27 -20.75
C SER A 540 -6.56 19.55 -20.14
N MET A 541 -6.16 19.91 -18.91
CA MET A 541 -5.07 19.24 -18.18
C MET A 541 -5.38 17.76 -17.92
N SER A 542 -6.64 17.42 -17.62
CA SER A 542 -7.07 16.01 -17.45
C SER A 542 -6.93 15.20 -18.74
N LYS A 543 -7.27 15.77 -19.91
CA LYS A 543 -7.02 15.14 -21.22
C LYS A 543 -5.54 14.91 -21.46
N GLU A 544 -4.69 15.88 -21.12
CA GLU A 544 -3.24 15.75 -21.30
C GLU A 544 -2.63 14.69 -20.37
N LEU A 545 -3.09 14.60 -19.11
CA LEU A 545 -2.72 13.51 -18.20
C LEU A 545 -3.06 12.13 -18.77
N VAL A 546 -4.21 11.96 -19.44
CA VAL A 546 -4.58 10.70 -20.12
C VAL A 546 -3.66 10.43 -21.32
N LYS A 547 -3.38 11.43 -22.16
CA LYS A 547 -2.46 11.28 -23.31
C LYS A 547 -1.03 10.93 -22.87
N LEU A 548 -0.50 11.61 -21.85
CA LEU A 548 0.80 11.31 -21.25
C LEU A 548 0.85 9.88 -20.70
N SER A 549 -0.21 9.46 -19.99
CA SER A 549 -0.32 8.11 -19.43
C SER A 549 -0.52 7.01 -20.49
N TRP A 550 -0.89 7.37 -21.73
CA TRP A 550 -0.99 6.44 -22.86
C TRP A 550 0.30 6.41 -23.71
N ARG A 551 0.89 7.58 -24.01
CA ARG A 551 2.08 7.71 -24.87
C ARG A 551 3.39 7.38 -24.14
N HIS A 552 3.45 7.68 -22.84
CA HIS A 552 4.69 7.66 -22.03
C HIS A 552 4.49 6.88 -20.71
N ALA A 553 3.70 5.80 -20.72
CA ALA A 553 3.36 5.05 -19.51
C ALA A 553 4.60 4.54 -18.74
N GLY A 554 4.83 5.09 -17.55
CA GLY A 554 6.01 4.78 -16.72
C GLY A 554 7.32 5.45 -17.15
N MET A 555 7.30 6.24 -18.23
CA MET A 555 8.46 6.94 -18.79
C MET A 555 8.64 8.34 -18.15
N PRO A 556 9.85 8.94 -18.25
CA PRO A 556 10.13 10.28 -17.72
C PRO A 556 9.17 11.36 -18.22
N GLU A 557 8.76 11.36 -19.49
CA GLU A 557 7.93 12.45 -20.03
C GLU A 557 6.50 12.45 -19.46
N GLN A 558 6.00 11.29 -18.99
CA GLN A 558 4.75 11.25 -18.20
C GLN A 558 4.96 11.93 -16.84
N ARG A 559 6.07 11.68 -16.15
CA ARG A 559 6.38 12.32 -14.86
C ARG A 559 6.59 13.82 -15.03
N ASP A 560 7.33 14.24 -16.04
CA ASP A 560 7.60 15.65 -16.32
C ASP A 560 6.34 16.38 -16.81
N GLY A 561 5.51 15.72 -17.61
CA GLY A 561 4.19 16.21 -17.99
C GLY A 561 3.27 16.38 -16.79
N ILE A 562 3.21 15.39 -15.87
CA ILE A 562 2.48 15.49 -14.60
C ILE A 562 3.02 16.67 -13.77
N SER A 563 4.35 16.81 -13.63
CA SER A 563 4.97 17.90 -12.86
C SER A 563 4.67 19.28 -13.45
N ARG A 564 4.71 19.41 -14.78
CA ARG A 564 4.38 20.64 -15.52
C ARG A 564 2.92 21.01 -15.32
N LEU A 565 2.00 20.07 -15.53
CA LEU A 565 0.56 20.30 -15.36
C LEU A 565 0.20 20.59 -13.90
N PHE A 566 0.87 19.95 -12.92
CA PHE A 566 0.68 20.26 -11.50
C PHE A 566 1.15 21.68 -11.14
N LYS A 567 2.25 22.17 -11.73
CA LYS A 567 2.71 23.56 -11.55
C LYS A 567 1.68 24.55 -12.11
N THR A 568 1.21 24.34 -13.35
CA THR A 568 0.17 25.18 -13.98
C THR A 568 -1.16 25.15 -13.22
N MET A 569 -1.52 24.00 -12.63
CA MET A 569 -2.67 23.87 -11.74
C MET A 569 -2.52 24.61 -10.39
N MET A 570 -1.32 25.10 -10.04
CA MET A 570 -1.04 25.86 -8.82
C MET A 570 -0.67 27.33 -9.08
N GLU A 571 -0.78 27.80 -10.34
CA GLU A 571 -0.55 29.20 -10.69
C GLU A 571 -1.66 30.11 -10.13
N PRO A 572 -1.37 31.37 -9.70
CA PRO A 572 -2.29 32.17 -8.88
C PRO A 572 -3.61 32.56 -9.55
N ASP A 573 -3.66 32.54 -10.89
CA ASP A 573 -4.80 32.87 -11.74
C ASP A 573 -5.45 31.64 -12.40
N SER A 574 -5.02 30.44 -12.01
CA SER A 574 -5.56 29.17 -12.50
C SER A 574 -6.97 28.85 -11.99
N ASP A 575 -7.71 28.04 -12.76
CA ASP A 575 -9.03 27.50 -12.39
C ASP A 575 -9.05 26.89 -10.98
N ALA A 576 -7.96 26.26 -10.55
CA ALA A 576 -7.90 25.58 -9.26
C ALA A 576 -8.01 26.56 -8.08
N VAL A 577 -7.37 27.72 -8.16
CA VAL A 577 -7.43 28.76 -7.11
C VAL A 577 -8.87 29.26 -6.95
N HIS A 578 -9.55 29.55 -8.06
CA HIS A 578 -10.96 29.95 -8.04
C HIS A 578 -11.86 28.84 -7.48
N GLY A 579 -11.70 27.60 -7.97
CA GLY A 579 -12.48 26.44 -7.53
C GLY A 579 -12.33 26.13 -6.04
N ILE A 580 -11.12 26.28 -5.49
CA ILE A 580 -10.84 26.10 -4.06
C ILE A 580 -11.50 27.23 -3.24
N ALA A 581 -11.41 28.49 -3.69
CA ALA A 581 -12.02 29.63 -2.99
C ALA A 581 -13.56 29.52 -2.90
N GLU A 582 -14.22 29.07 -3.98
CA GLU A 582 -15.66 28.81 -4.00
C GLU A 582 -16.05 27.60 -3.14
N PHE A 583 -15.25 26.53 -3.16
CA PHE A 583 -15.46 25.33 -2.35
C PHE A 583 -15.34 25.61 -0.84
N GLN A 584 -14.34 26.39 -0.42
CA GLN A 584 -14.21 26.86 0.98
C GLN A 584 -15.45 27.64 1.44
N GLN A 585 -16.04 28.42 0.53
CA GLN A 585 -17.29 29.16 0.76
C GLN A 585 -18.57 28.31 0.55
N LYS A 586 -18.42 26.99 0.34
CA LYS A 586 -19.49 25.99 0.14
C LYS A 586 -20.43 26.28 -1.03
N ARG A 587 -19.98 27.05 -2.02
CA ARG A 587 -20.72 27.32 -3.27
C ARG A 587 -20.41 26.25 -4.32
N LYS A 588 -21.30 26.12 -5.30
CA LYS A 588 -21.07 25.29 -6.50
C LYS A 588 -20.70 26.21 -7.66
N VAL A 589 -19.56 25.95 -8.28
CA VAL A 589 -19.10 26.71 -9.45
C VAL A 589 -19.89 26.30 -10.69
N ASP A 590 -20.29 27.27 -11.50
CA ASP A 590 -20.85 27.08 -12.85
C ASP A 590 -19.91 27.77 -13.84
N TRP A 591 -18.99 27.00 -14.44
CA TRP A 591 -17.91 27.55 -15.28
C TRP A 591 -18.42 28.22 -16.57
N ASP A 592 -19.63 27.86 -17.02
CA ASP A 592 -20.29 28.52 -18.16
C ASP A 592 -20.67 29.99 -17.81
N SER A 593 -20.96 30.29 -16.54
CA SER A 593 -21.32 31.64 -16.06
C SER A 593 -20.10 32.56 -15.88
N LEU A 594 -18.95 31.98 -15.49
CA LEU A 594 -17.69 32.69 -15.35
C LEU A 594 -17.17 33.18 -16.70
N ASN A 595 -17.24 32.35 -17.75
CA ASN A 595 -16.85 32.73 -19.12
C ASN A 595 -17.62 33.95 -19.70
N GLN A 596 -18.74 34.36 -19.09
CA GLN A 596 -19.47 35.58 -19.48
C GLN A 596 -19.21 36.77 -18.53
N THR A 597 -18.96 36.51 -17.25
CA THR A 597 -18.84 37.55 -16.21
C THR A 597 -17.38 38.00 -15.99
N ASP A 598 -16.46 37.04 -16.00
CA ASP A 598 -15.06 37.21 -15.62
C ASP A 598 -14.27 38.01 -16.67
N LEU A 599 -14.73 38.10 -17.92
CA LEU A 599 -14.04 38.87 -18.95
C LEU A 599 -14.11 40.39 -18.66
N LEU A 600 -15.29 40.88 -18.23
CA LEU A 600 -15.45 42.28 -17.79
C LEU A 600 -14.83 42.54 -16.42
N GLN A 601 -14.86 41.56 -15.50
CA GLN A 601 -14.21 41.71 -14.19
C GLN A 601 -12.67 41.65 -14.28
N ARG A 602 -12.08 40.82 -15.14
CA ARG A 602 -10.63 40.83 -15.41
C ARG A 602 -10.19 42.13 -16.08
N ILE A 603 -10.94 42.63 -17.08
CA ILE A 603 -10.65 43.95 -17.67
C ILE A 603 -10.71 45.03 -16.58
N SER A 604 -11.79 45.09 -15.78
CA SER A 604 -11.92 46.06 -14.69
C SER A 604 -10.84 45.91 -13.61
N MET A 605 -10.38 44.69 -13.28
CA MET A 605 -9.25 44.47 -12.36
C MET A 605 -7.89 44.84 -12.97
N ILE A 606 -7.71 44.69 -14.28
CA ILE A 606 -6.49 45.11 -14.97
C ILE A 606 -6.46 46.64 -15.09
N GLU A 607 -7.57 47.28 -15.48
CA GLU A 607 -7.75 48.73 -15.46
C GLU A 607 -7.57 49.30 -14.05
N SER A 608 -8.15 48.67 -13.02
CA SER A 608 -7.97 49.08 -11.62
C SER A 608 -6.53 48.88 -11.12
N LYS A 609 -5.81 47.85 -11.56
CA LYS A 609 -4.39 47.67 -11.24
C LYS A 609 -3.50 48.66 -11.99
N LEU A 610 -3.81 48.99 -13.24
CA LEU A 610 -3.12 50.03 -14.00
C LEU A 610 -3.36 51.41 -13.37
N ALA A 611 -4.58 51.72 -12.96
CA ALA A 611 -4.90 52.93 -12.20
C ALA A 611 -4.14 52.99 -10.86
N GLN A 612 -4.09 51.88 -10.11
CA GLN A 612 -3.30 51.78 -8.87
C GLN A 612 -1.78 51.87 -9.09
N LEU A 613 -1.27 51.55 -10.28
CA LEU A 613 0.13 51.76 -10.65
C LEU A 613 0.39 53.24 -10.97
N SER A 614 -0.46 53.89 -11.77
CA SER A 614 -0.33 55.34 -12.04
C SER A 614 -0.58 56.21 -10.79
N ASP A 615 -1.48 55.81 -9.90
CA ASP A 615 -1.70 56.47 -8.61
C ASP A 615 -0.51 56.26 -7.66
N ARG A 616 0.18 55.10 -7.73
CA ARG A 616 1.42 54.86 -6.98
C ARG A 616 2.58 55.69 -7.49
N GLU A 617 2.80 55.76 -8.80
CA GLU A 617 3.79 56.67 -9.38
C GLU A 617 3.49 58.13 -8.97
N SER A 618 2.21 58.52 -8.90
CA SER A 618 1.77 59.84 -8.44
C SER A 618 1.98 60.09 -6.93
N GLN A 619 2.01 59.06 -6.07
CA GLN A 619 2.17 59.19 -4.62
C GLN A 619 3.60 58.95 -4.11
N GLU A 620 4.35 58.04 -4.73
CA GLU A 620 5.73 57.73 -4.33
C GLU A 620 6.68 58.89 -4.72
N PHE A 621 6.40 59.63 -5.81
CA PHE A 621 7.07 60.91 -6.10
C PHE A 621 6.72 62.04 -5.11
N SER A 622 5.62 61.95 -4.35
CA SER A 622 5.20 63.00 -3.40
C SER A 622 5.76 62.83 -1.99
N SER A 623 6.24 61.63 -1.62
CA SER A 623 6.63 61.31 -0.24
C SER A 623 8.13 61.17 -0.01
N ALA A 624 8.93 61.00 -1.07
CA ALA A 624 10.38 60.83 -0.98
C ALA A 624 11.19 62.15 -0.94
N ALA A 625 10.54 63.32 -1.06
CA ALA A 625 11.21 64.60 -1.32
C ALA A 625 11.07 65.66 -0.19
N PHE A 626 10.74 65.27 1.04
CA PHE A 626 10.64 66.19 2.18
C PHE A 626 11.12 65.56 3.51
N ASN A 627 12.45 65.44 3.68
CA ASN A 627 13.20 65.69 4.94
C ASN A 627 14.69 65.30 4.82
N GLU A 628 15.51 66.15 4.19
CA GLU A 628 16.83 66.60 4.71
C GLU A 628 17.57 67.52 3.72
N ALA A 629 17.20 68.81 3.67
CA ALA A 629 18.08 69.94 3.34
C ALA A 629 17.30 71.27 3.40
N ASN A 630 17.79 72.24 4.16
CA ASN A 630 17.19 73.58 4.23
C ASN A 630 17.88 74.54 3.24
N MET A 631 17.31 74.65 2.02
CA MET A 631 17.31 75.87 1.15
C MET A 631 18.64 76.42 0.58
N PRO A 632 18.62 77.29 -0.47
CA PRO A 632 17.57 77.53 -1.51
C PRO A 632 18.09 77.72 -2.97
N MET A 633 17.14 78.03 -3.88
CA MET A 633 17.25 78.73 -5.19
C MET A 633 17.57 77.93 -6.48
N GLU A 634 16.60 77.99 -7.41
CA GLU A 634 16.69 78.36 -8.85
C GLU A 634 17.65 77.62 -9.84
N ASP A 635 17.27 77.29 -11.08
CA ASP A 635 15.93 77.11 -11.72
C ASP A 635 16.06 76.39 -13.10
N HIS A 636 14.92 75.99 -13.69
CA HIS A 636 14.62 75.76 -15.12
C HIS A 636 15.22 74.56 -15.90
N ASN A 637 14.38 73.51 -16.02
CA ASN A 637 13.92 72.83 -17.25
C ASN A 637 14.83 72.67 -18.50
N THR A 638 14.94 71.41 -18.95
CA THR A 638 15.13 71.00 -20.36
C THR A 638 13.79 70.73 -21.05
N VAL A 639 13.75 70.80 -22.39
CA VAL A 639 12.59 70.53 -23.26
C VAL A 639 13.07 69.84 -24.55
N GLU A 640 12.28 68.90 -25.11
CA GLU A 640 12.41 68.32 -26.48
C GLU A 640 13.70 67.49 -26.77
N GLU A 641 13.77 66.52 -27.71
CA GLU A 641 12.76 65.69 -28.40
C GLU A 641 13.41 64.34 -28.85
N GLN A 642 12.79 63.61 -29.81
CA GLN A 642 13.37 62.44 -30.52
C GLN A 642 14.36 62.90 -31.66
N PRO A 643 14.82 62.12 -32.67
CA PRO A 643 14.70 60.66 -32.96
C PRO A 643 15.95 59.93 -33.60
N GLN A 644 15.75 58.64 -33.93
CA GLN A 644 16.17 57.93 -35.17
C GLN A 644 17.63 57.43 -35.50
N PHE A 645 17.64 56.15 -35.94
CA PHE A 645 18.32 55.52 -37.11
C PHE A 645 19.82 55.16 -37.19
N GLN A 646 20.02 53.95 -37.79
CA GLN A 646 21.08 53.52 -38.74
C GLN A 646 22.54 53.37 -38.25
N SER A 647 23.45 52.66 -38.96
CA SER A 647 23.45 51.32 -39.61
C SER A 647 24.88 51.01 -40.13
N ASN A 648 25.10 49.89 -40.84
CA ASN A 648 26.30 49.56 -41.67
C ASN A 648 27.62 49.23 -40.91
N GLU A 649 28.61 48.48 -41.44
CA GLU A 649 28.67 47.32 -42.38
C GLU A 649 30.15 46.92 -42.63
N HIS A 650 30.45 45.63 -42.92
CA HIS A 650 31.64 45.08 -43.65
C HIS A 650 33.08 45.40 -43.09
N GLU A 651 34.17 44.66 -43.34
CA GLU A 651 34.43 43.34 -43.97
C GLU A 651 35.78 42.72 -43.48
N ASP A 652 35.88 41.38 -43.48
CA ASP A 652 37.01 40.42 -43.75
C ASP A 652 38.51 40.80 -43.52
N VAL A 653 39.50 39.87 -43.42
CA VAL A 653 39.67 38.52 -44.01
C VAL A 653 40.64 37.61 -43.18
N LEU A 654 40.52 36.28 -43.36
CA LEU A 654 41.50 35.17 -43.14
C LEU A 654 41.51 34.38 -41.79
N GLY A 655 41.16 33.08 -41.86
CA GLY A 655 41.54 32.04 -40.86
C GLY A 655 40.42 31.05 -40.50
N VAL A 656 40.56 29.76 -40.85
CA VAL A 656 39.53 28.67 -40.75
C VAL A 656 40.26 27.30 -40.68
N PRO A 657 39.78 26.20 -40.01
CA PRO A 657 38.55 25.99 -39.21
C PRO A 657 38.74 25.41 -37.77
N ASP A 658 37.61 25.23 -37.07
CA ASP A 658 37.26 24.19 -36.06
C ASP A 658 38.05 24.02 -34.74
N LEU A 659 37.60 24.73 -33.70
CA LEU A 659 37.55 24.26 -32.31
C LEU A 659 36.21 24.70 -31.68
N VAL A 660 35.52 23.81 -30.96
CA VAL A 660 34.24 24.12 -30.29
C VAL A 660 34.46 24.45 -28.80
N ASN A 661 33.87 25.58 -28.38
CA ASN A 661 34.15 26.35 -27.16
C ASN A 661 34.22 25.62 -25.80
N GLN A 662 35.00 26.25 -24.90
CA GLN A 662 34.87 26.16 -23.45
C GLN A 662 34.41 27.51 -22.85
N SER A 663 33.56 27.44 -21.81
CA SER A 663 33.42 28.38 -20.66
C SER A 663 33.56 29.93 -20.77
N SER A 664 32.45 30.62 -20.49
CA SER A 664 32.33 31.73 -19.48
C SER A 664 33.14 33.05 -19.68
N PRO A 665 33.02 34.11 -18.83
CA PRO A 665 32.13 34.38 -17.67
C PRO A 665 31.42 35.78 -17.65
N ASN A 666 30.52 36.00 -16.67
CA ASN A 666 30.26 37.22 -15.85
C ASN A 666 30.09 38.64 -16.48
N MET A 667 29.36 39.63 -15.93
CA MET A 667 28.48 39.87 -14.74
C MET A 667 27.80 41.27 -14.95
N SER A 668 26.86 41.83 -14.16
CA SER A 668 25.97 41.44 -13.04
C SER A 668 24.99 42.58 -12.72
N THR A 669 23.81 42.31 -12.14
CA THR A 669 22.98 43.33 -11.46
C THR A 669 22.32 42.78 -10.18
N THR A 670 22.19 43.63 -9.15
CA THR A 670 21.73 43.30 -7.77
C THR A 670 20.23 43.55 -7.58
N TRP A 671 19.43 42.70 -6.93
CA TRP A 671 19.44 42.18 -5.55
C TRP A 671 19.03 43.17 -4.44
N ARG A 672 17.77 43.03 -3.97
CA ARG A 672 17.32 43.15 -2.57
C ARG A 672 16.15 42.17 -2.38
N SER A 673 16.34 40.97 -1.82
CA SER A 673 16.51 40.63 -0.38
C SER A 673 15.16 40.62 0.38
N GLY A 674 14.62 39.47 0.82
CA GLY A 674 15.19 38.11 0.80
C GLY A 674 14.16 37.00 1.03
N SER A 675 14.54 35.74 1.24
CA SER A 675 15.91 35.22 1.45
C SER A 675 16.38 34.25 0.34
N SER A 676 17.69 34.22 0.10
CA SER A 676 18.34 33.58 -1.07
C SER A 676 19.01 32.23 -0.77
N GLN A 677 18.73 31.60 0.37
CA GLN A 677 19.51 30.47 0.88
C GLN A 677 19.23 29.13 0.16
N SER A 678 18.04 28.93 -0.42
CA SER A 678 17.64 27.62 -0.99
C SER A 678 18.36 27.21 -2.27
N GLN A 679 19.03 28.14 -2.97
CA GLN A 679 19.85 27.84 -4.15
C GLN A 679 21.28 27.37 -3.79
N ILE A 680 21.78 27.69 -2.60
CA ILE A 680 23.19 27.48 -2.21
C ILE A 680 23.56 25.99 -2.24
N PHE A 681 22.66 25.12 -1.79
CA PHE A 681 22.87 23.67 -1.68
C PHE A 681 22.33 22.87 -2.88
N SER A 682 22.14 23.52 -4.04
CA SER A 682 21.76 22.85 -5.30
C SER A 682 22.94 22.20 -6.03
N THR A 683 24.17 22.43 -5.54
CA THR A 683 25.42 21.85 -6.05
C THR A 683 26.16 21.10 -4.95
N PHE A 684 27.09 20.22 -5.33
CA PHE A 684 28.00 19.58 -4.38
C PHE A 684 28.88 20.62 -3.67
N PRO A 685 29.20 20.43 -2.38
CA PRO A 685 30.12 21.32 -1.68
C PRO A 685 31.57 21.02 -2.12
N PRO A 686 32.54 21.92 -1.82
CA PRO A 686 33.95 21.73 -2.21
C PRO A 686 34.52 20.40 -1.70
N ASP A 687 35.46 19.82 -2.44
CA ASP A 687 35.95 18.44 -2.20
C ASP A 687 36.41 18.18 -0.76
N SER A 688 37.06 19.15 -0.11
CA SER A 688 37.48 19.06 1.30
C SER A 688 36.29 18.93 2.26
N VAL A 689 35.18 19.62 1.96
CA VAL A 689 33.93 19.54 2.71
C VAL A 689 33.23 18.21 2.45
N THR A 690 33.23 17.76 1.19
CA THR A 690 32.69 16.45 0.77
C THR A 690 33.41 15.30 1.47
N GLN A 691 34.75 15.29 1.50
CA GLN A 691 35.54 14.26 2.20
C GLN A 691 35.26 14.29 3.71
N SER A 692 35.28 15.47 4.35
CA SER A 692 34.95 15.60 5.78
C SER A 692 33.55 15.09 6.14
N LEU A 693 32.55 15.27 5.25
CA LEU A 693 31.21 14.73 5.44
C LEU A 693 31.13 13.21 5.17
N VAL A 694 32.02 12.64 4.36
CA VAL A 694 32.17 11.18 4.18
C VAL A 694 32.87 10.55 5.39
N ASP A 695 33.91 11.20 5.94
CA ASP A 695 34.54 10.80 7.21
C ASP A 695 33.49 10.77 8.34
N THR A 696 32.70 11.84 8.44
CA THR A 696 31.58 11.94 9.39
C THR A 696 30.55 10.82 9.17
N PHE A 697 30.29 10.40 7.92
CA PHE A 697 29.37 9.31 7.63
C PHE A 697 29.88 7.95 8.13
N PHE A 698 31.14 7.61 7.86
CA PHE A 698 31.70 6.33 8.31
C PHE A 698 31.91 6.29 9.84
N GLN A 699 32.14 7.43 10.48
CA GLN A 699 32.29 7.53 11.95
C GLN A 699 30.96 7.52 12.74
N TRP A 700 29.85 8.04 12.18
CA TRP A 700 28.59 8.28 12.92
C TRP A 700 27.32 7.65 12.32
N CYS A 701 27.32 7.27 11.04
CA CYS A 701 26.11 6.81 10.34
C CYS A 701 26.21 5.36 9.87
N HIS A 702 27.35 4.98 9.28
CA HIS A 702 27.60 3.61 8.85
C HIS A 702 27.72 2.67 10.06
N ASN A 703 27.21 1.44 9.92
CA ASN A 703 27.21 0.41 10.97
C ASN A 703 26.49 0.80 12.28
N GLN A 704 25.68 1.87 12.28
CA GLN A 704 24.97 2.37 13.47
C GLN A 704 23.46 2.55 13.23
N PRO A 705 22.67 1.46 13.08
CA PRO A 705 23.05 0.05 12.90
C PRO A 705 23.11 -0.39 11.42
N TYR A 706 23.06 0.56 10.48
CA TYR A 706 22.88 0.24 9.05
C TYR A 706 24.22 0.16 8.31
N SER A 707 24.56 -1.04 7.81
CA SER A 707 25.72 -1.28 6.96
C SER A 707 25.34 -1.34 5.48
N TYR A 708 26.14 -0.71 4.60
CA TYR A 708 25.85 -0.59 3.16
C TYR A 708 27.08 -0.79 2.27
N PHE A 709 28.12 0.03 2.48
CA PHE A 709 29.29 0.17 1.60
C PHE A 709 30.57 -0.35 2.27
N HIS A 710 31.52 -0.84 1.48
CA HIS A 710 32.90 -1.04 1.92
C HIS A 710 33.67 0.30 1.82
N GLU A 711 34.21 0.80 2.93
CA GLU A 711 34.77 2.17 2.97
C GLU A 711 35.86 2.41 1.90
N GLY A 712 36.81 1.50 1.74
CA GLY A 712 37.85 1.61 0.70
C GLY A 712 37.30 1.57 -0.72
N SER A 713 36.20 0.84 -0.96
CA SER A 713 35.49 0.80 -2.25
C SER A 713 34.79 2.14 -2.51
N PHE A 714 34.08 2.65 -1.50
CA PHE A 714 33.36 3.92 -1.55
C PHE A 714 34.30 5.11 -1.81
N ARG A 715 35.42 5.20 -1.08
CA ARG A 715 36.41 6.27 -1.24
C ARG A 715 37.10 6.22 -2.61
N GLN A 716 37.39 5.02 -3.13
CA GLN A 716 37.93 4.86 -4.48
C GLN A 716 36.92 5.30 -5.54
N LYS A 717 35.66 4.82 -5.48
CA LYS A 717 34.57 5.26 -6.36
C LYS A 717 34.35 6.77 -6.33
N LEU A 718 34.50 7.41 -5.17
CA LEU A 718 34.37 8.85 -5.00
C LEU A 718 35.53 9.61 -5.68
N ALA A 719 36.77 9.14 -5.51
CA ALA A 719 37.95 9.73 -6.15
C ALA A 719 37.94 9.56 -7.68
N ASP A 720 37.45 8.41 -8.17
CA ASP A 720 37.33 8.11 -9.61
C ASP A 720 36.08 8.75 -10.26
N GLY A 721 35.22 9.44 -9.50
CA GLY A 721 33.98 10.05 -9.99
C GLY A 721 32.89 9.05 -10.42
N GLN A 722 32.96 7.81 -9.93
CA GLN A 722 32.08 6.69 -10.32
C GLN A 722 30.87 6.49 -9.38
N LEU A 723 30.88 7.11 -8.20
CA LEU A 723 29.79 6.99 -7.22
C LEU A 723 28.53 7.70 -7.70
N SER A 724 27.36 7.06 -7.62
CA SER A 724 26.10 7.69 -8.05
C SER A 724 25.74 8.94 -7.25
N LYS A 725 25.19 9.94 -7.95
CA LYS A 725 24.75 11.22 -7.38
C LYS A 725 23.74 11.01 -6.24
N CYS A 726 22.83 10.05 -6.36
CA CYS A 726 21.83 9.76 -5.35
C CYS A 726 22.42 9.20 -4.04
N VAL A 727 23.43 8.31 -4.11
CA VAL A 727 24.13 7.81 -2.93
C VAL A 727 24.94 8.91 -2.27
N LEU A 728 25.73 9.68 -3.03
CA LEU A 728 26.56 10.73 -2.44
C LEU A 728 25.71 11.78 -1.72
N LEU A 729 24.64 12.28 -2.35
CA LEU A 729 23.75 13.26 -1.72
C LEU A 729 22.99 12.68 -0.50
N ALA A 730 22.59 11.41 -0.52
CA ALA A 730 21.97 10.75 0.63
C ALA A 730 22.96 10.57 1.80
N VAL A 731 24.23 10.25 1.51
CA VAL A 731 25.32 10.18 2.49
C VAL A 731 25.58 11.53 3.14
N LEU A 732 25.72 12.61 2.35
CA LEU A 732 25.90 13.97 2.86
C LEU A 732 24.71 14.43 3.71
N ALA A 733 23.47 14.16 3.29
CA ALA A 733 22.26 14.47 4.05
C ALA A 733 22.14 13.66 5.36
N SER A 734 22.73 12.47 5.41
CA SER A 734 22.80 11.66 6.62
C SER A 734 23.82 12.23 7.60
N SER A 735 25.06 12.47 7.17
CA SER A 735 26.16 12.84 8.06
C SER A 735 26.17 14.30 8.51
N LEU A 736 25.58 15.22 7.73
CA LEU A 736 25.51 16.66 8.04
C LEU A 736 25.06 16.99 9.47
N ARG A 737 24.18 16.18 10.09
CA ARG A 737 23.70 16.41 11.45
C ARG A 737 24.81 16.34 12.50
N PHE A 738 25.80 15.46 12.30
CA PHE A 738 26.94 15.25 13.19
C PHE A 738 28.16 16.11 12.82
N SER A 739 28.14 16.81 11.68
CA SER A 739 29.29 17.60 11.21
C SER A 739 29.31 19.01 11.79
N GLU A 740 30.44 19.39 12.39
CA GLU A 740 30.70 20.74 12.89
C GLU A 740 31.33 21.69 11.85
N HIS A 741 31.49 21.24 10.59
CA HIS A 741 32.21 21.98 9.56
C HIS A 741 31.59 23.36 9.31
N GLU A 742 32.42 24.41 9.40
CA GLU A 742 31.99 25.82 9.40
C GLU A 742 31.11 26.24 8.21
N TYR A 743 31.26 25.57 7.06
CA TYR A 743 30.50 25.79 5.83
C TYR A 743 28.97 25.70 6.03
N TYR A 744 28.51 24.95 7.04
CA TYR A 744 27.08 24.76 7.32
C TYR A 744 26.61 25.37 8.64
N ARG A 745 27.45 26.15 9.35
CA ARG A 745 27.22 26.60 10.73
C ARG A 745 25.81 27.17 10.97
N ASP A 746 25.32 28.03 10.08
CA ASP A 746 24.01 28.71 10.20
C ASP A 746 22.91 28.09 9.31
N ASN A 747 23.18 26.99 8.61
CA ASN A 747 22.29 26.45 7.56
C ASN A 747 22.17 24.92 7.53
N ARG A 748 22.67 24.20 8.55
CA ARG A 748 22.73 22.73 8.61
C ARG A 748 21.40 22.04 8.25
N SER A 749 20.27 22.47 8.83
CA SER A 749 18.95 21.90 8.53
C SER A 749 18.51 22.12 7.09
N ASN A 750 18.70 23.34 6.55
CA ASN A 750 18.39 23.67 5.15
C ASN A 750 19.21 22.83 4.17
N ALA A 751 20.48 22.56 4.49
CA ALA A 751 21.37 21.72 3.69
C ALA A 751 20.98 20.23 3.75
N ILE A 752 20.59 19.71 4.92
CA ILE A 752 20.05 18.34 5.07
C ILE A 752 18.81 18.15 4.19
N GLU A 753 17.85 19.08 4.24
CA GLU A 753 16.63 18.99 3.42
C GLU A 753 16.91 19.16 1.92
N ALA A 754 17.83 20.06 1.56
CA ALA A 754 18.25 20.24 0.17
C ALA A 754 18.89 18.96 -0.40
N TYR A 755 19.94 18.44 0.24
CA TYR A 755 20.62 17.23 -0.26
C TYR A 755 19.70 15.99 -0.21
N ALA A 756 18.83 15.85 0.79
CA ALA A 756 17.84 14.77 0.80
C ALA A 756 16.81 14.89 -0.34
N ARG A 757 16.40 16.11 -0.69
CA ARG A 757 15.52 16.38 -1.84
C ARG A 757 16.22 16.10 -3.17
N GLU A 758 17.43 16.61 -3.36
CA GLU A 758 18.18 16.41 -4.60
C GLU A 758 18.62 14.95 -4.79
N ALA A 759 18.92 14.22 -3.71
CA ALA A 759 19.11 12.77 -3.73
C ALA A 759 17.84 12.04 -4.19
N TRP A 760 16.67 12.42 -3.66
CA TRP A 760 15.40 11.82 -4.04
C TRP A 760 14.99 12.14 -5.49
N LEU A 761 15.27 13.37 -5.96
CA LEU A 761 15.11 13.75 -7.36
C LEU A 761 16.06 12.96 -8.27
N SER A 762 17.29 12.69 -7.83
CA SER A 762 18.26 11.84 -8.55
C SER A 762 17.80 10.37 -8.60
N VAL A 763 17.33 9.79 -7.49
CA VAL A 763 16.72 8.44 -7.45
C VAL A 763 15.59 8.31 -8.49
N LEU A 764 14.70 9.31 -8.58
CA LEU A 764 13.57 9.26 -9.49
C LEU A 764 13.95 9.59 -10.95
N GLY A 765 14.72 10.65 -11.16
CA GLY A 765 15.05 11.19 -12.48
C GLY A 765 16.12 10.40 -13.21
N ASP A 766 17.19 10.04 -12.51
CA ASP A 766 18.39 9.47 -13.12
C ASP A 766 18.30 7.93 -13.23
N HIS A 767 17.65 7.25 -12.26
CA HIS A 767 17.66 5.78 -12.14
C HIS A 767 16.28 5.10 -12.10
N MET A 768 15.20 5.81 -12.42
CA MET A 768 13.88 5.23 -12.70
C MET A 768 13.36 5.67 -14.07
N THR A 769 14.24 5.58 -15.06
CA THR A 769 13.94 5.67 -16.50
C THR A 769 13.74 4.25 -17.07
N VAL A 770 13.43 4.10 -18.36
CA VAL A 770 13.17 2.79 -18.98
C VAL A 770 14.44 2.10 -19.53
N GLU A 771 15.58 2.80 -19.57
CA GLU A 771 16.84 2.24 -20.09
C GLU A 771 17.79 1.75 -18.99
N ASP A 772 17.61 2.21 -17.74
CA ASP A 772 18.51 1.92 -16.61
C ASP A 772 17.84 0.96 -15.60
N SER A 773 18.45 -0.20 -15.34
CA SER A 773 17.95 -1.15 -14.34
C SER A 773 18.25 -0.66 -12.92
N CYS A 774 17.22 -0.55 -12.07
CA CYS A 774 17.37 -0.15 -10.66
C CYS A 774 18.47 -0.97 -9.95
N ASN A 775 19.55 -0.31 -9.53
CA ASN A 775 20.76 -0.95 -9.03
C ASN A 775 20.90 -0.89 -7.49
N LEU A 776 21.97 -1.49 -6.97
CA LEU A 776 22.23 -1.58 -5.52
C LEU A 776 22.34 -0.19 -4.85
N GLU A 777 22.97 0.76 -5.53
CA GLU A 777 23.17 2.13 -5.04
C GLU A 777 21.83 2.87 -4.89
N VAL A 778 20.88 2.67 -5.82
CA VAL A 778 19.51 3.21 -5.69
C VAL A 778 18.79 2.65 -4.45
N ALA A 779 18.96 1.35 -4.15
CA ALA A 779 18.38 0.73 -2.97
C ALA A 779 18.98 1.29 -1.66
N GLN A 780 20.32 1.43 -1.62
CA GLN A 780 21.07 2.01 -0.51
C GLN A 780 20.65 3.47 -0.24
N ALA A 781 20.67 4.33 -1.27
CA ALA A 781 20.24 5.73 -1.18
C ALA A 781 18.78 5.85 -0.72
N THR A 782 17.87 5.04 -1.27
CA THR A 782 16.45 5.05 -0.89
C THR A 782 16.25 4.64 0.57
N ASN A 783 17.02 3.69 1.08
CA ASN A 783 16.94 3.27 2.49
C ASN A 783 17.45 4.38 3.44
N ILE A 784 18.55 5.05 3.09
CA ILE A 784 19.08 6.20 3.85
C ILE A 784 18.05 7.35 3.88
N LEU A 785 17.44 7.68 2.74
CA LEU A 785 16.41 8.71 2.66
C LEU A 785 15.13 8.36 3.43
N ALA A 786 14.80 7.07 3.57
CA ALA A 786 13.69 6.63 4.41
C ALA A 786 13.94 6.87 5.91
N ILE A 787 15.18 6.74 6.39
CA ILE A 787 15.57 7.11 7.77
C ILE A 787 15.35 8.60 7.97
N ILE A 788 15.88 9.43 7.07
CA ILE A 788 15.79 10.90 7.17
C ILE A 788 14.33 11.37 7.23
N ASP A 789 13.45 10.86 6.37
CA ASP A 789 12.03 11.21 6.42
C ASP A 789 11.30 10.67 7.66
N PHE A 790 11.67 9.50 8.18
CA PHE A 790 11.03 8.95 9.39
C PHE A 790 11.38 9.81 10.62
N THR A 791 12.66 10.16 10.76
CA THR A 791 13.19 11.03 11.83
C THR A 791 12.80 12.50 11.69
N ALA A 792 12.25 12.91 10.55
CA ALA A 792 11.61 14.22 10.35
C ALA A 792 10.08 14.17 10.55
N GLY A 793 9.53 13.08 11.12
CA GLY A 793 8.10 12.89 11.34
C GLY A 793 7.26 12.63 10.08
N ARG A 794 7.88 12.65 8.89
CA ARG A 794 7.25 12.44 7.57
C ARG A 794 6.97 10.96 7.29
N THR A 795 6.40 10.27 8.27
CA THR A 795 6.12 8.83 8.32
C THR A 795 5.57 8.26 7.01
N SER A 796 4.57 8.89 6.37
CA SER A 796 4.03 8.43 5.08
C SER A 796 5.04 8.45 3.92
N SER A 797 5.92 9.45 3.87
CA SER A 797 6.99 9.55 2.87
C SER A 797 8.11 8.54 3.15
N ALA A 798 8.46 8.37 4.42
CA ALA A 798 9.39 7.33 4.85
C ALA A 798 8.89 5.93 4.45
N TRP A 799 7.62 5.61 4.74
CA TRP A 799 6.98 4.34 4.39
C TRP A 799 6.96 4.08 2.87
N LEU A 800 6.72 5.11 2.06
CA LEU A 800 6.84 5.02 0.60
C LEU A 800 8.28 4.67 0.17
N LYS A 801 9.28 5.31 0.77
CA LYS A 801 10.71 5.09 0.47
C LYS A 801 11.18 3.69 0.88
N ILE A 802 10.98 3.25 2.13
CA ILE A 802 11.32 1.86 2.53
C ILE A 802 10.56 0.84 1.67
N GLY A 803 9.28 1.09 1.37
CA GLY A 803 8.50 0.23 0.47
C GLY A 803 9.03 0.20 -0.96
N MET A 804 9.80 1.19 -1.40
CA MET A 804 10.51 1.19 -2.69
C MET A 804 11.87 0.50 -2.60
N ALA A 805 12.66 0.74 -1.55
CA ALA A 805 13.93 0.04 -1.30
C ALA A 805 13.72 -1.49 -1.21
N ILE A 806 12.66 -1.94 -0.54
CA ILE A 806 12.29 -3.37 -0.46
C ILE A 806 11.96 -3.94 -1.85
N ARG A 807 11.19 -3.22 -2.68
CA ARG A 807 10.87 -3.68 -4.05
C ARG A 807 12.11 -3.76 -4.94
N ILE A 808 13.02 -2.80 -4.85
CA ILE A 808 14.30 -2.84 -5.57
C ILE A 808 15.17 -4.02 -5.08
N ALA A 809 15.23 -4.25 -3.76
CA ALA A 809 15.95 -5.39 -3.18
C ALA A 809 15.35 -6.76 -3.58
N GLN A 810 14.03 -6.82 -3.78
CA GLN A 810 13.33 -8.02 -4.28
C GLN A 810 13.62 -8.25 -5.77
N ASP A 811 13.60 -7.21 -6.60
CA ASP A 811 13.90 -7.28 -8.04
C ASP A 811 15.37 -7.67 -8.30
N LEU A 812 16.31 -7.05 -7.58
CA LEU A 812 17.73 -7.42 -7.51
C LEU A 812 18.00 -8.77 -6.81
N GLN A 813 16.95 -9.43 -6.30
CA GLN A 813 16.99 -10.72 -5.60
C GLN A 813 17.95 -10.77 -4.40
N LEU A 814 18.19 -9.65 -3.72
CA LEU A 814 19.13 -9.53 -2.58
C LEU A 814 18.71 -10.37 -1.36
N MET A 815 17.48 -10.90 -1.35
CA MET A 815 16.98 -11.84 -0.34
C MET A 815 17.56 -13.26 -0.52
N LYS A 816 18.32 -13.51 -1.60
CA LYS A 816 19.04 -14.75 -1.92
C LYS A 816 20.55 -14.52 -1.86
N GLU A 817 21.32 -15.60 -1.75
CA GLU A 817 22.78 -15.51 -1.77
C GLU A 817 23.29 -14.92 -3.11
N PRO A 818 24.20 -13.93 -3.10
CA PRO A 818 24.77 -13.37 -4.32
C PRO A 818 25.61 -14.39 -5.10
N SER A 819 25.77 -14.15 -6.40
CA SER A 819 26.56 -15.04 -7.27
C SER A 819 28.04 -15.09 -6.85
N GLU A 820 28.59 -16.30 -6.78
CA GLU A 820 30.02 -16.56 -6.54
C GLU A 820 30.93 -15.92 -7.61
N THR A 821 30.38 -15.51 -8.75
CA THR A 821 31.09 -14.79 -9.83
C THR A 821 31.35 -13.31 -9.53
N LEU A 822 30.74 -12.74 -8.47
CA LEU A 822 30.94 -11.34 -8.09
C LEU A 822 32.15 -11.21 -7.13
N PRO A 823 32.86 -10.07 -7.13
CA PRO A 823 33.92 -9.79 -6.14
C PRO A 823 33.40 -9.93 -4.71
N LEU A 824 34.23 -10.44 -3.79
CA LEU A 824 33.84 -10.68 -2.39
C LEU A 824 33.24 -9.44 -1.73
N VAL A 825 33.84 -8.27 -1.97
CA VAL A 825 33.33 -6.96 -1.49
C VAL A 825 31.93 -6.68 -2.01
N GLU A 826 31.63 -6.93 -3.28
CA GLU A 826 30.30 -6.67 -3.86
C GLU A 826 29.25 -7.68 -3.37
N GLN A 827 29.63 -8.95 -3.20
CA GLN A 827 28.77 -9.94 -2.53
C GLN A 827 28.38 -9.46 -1.12
N GLU A 828 29.35 -8.90 -0.39
CA GLU A 828 29.18 -8.50 0.99
C GLU A 828 28.42 -7.16 1.14
N GLU A 829 28.66 -6.18 0.27
CA GLU A 829 27.82 -4.98 0.14
C GLU A 829 26.36 -5.35 -0.17
N ARG A 830 26.10 -6.37 -1.00
CA ARG A 830 24.75 -6.89 -1.27
C ARG A 830 24.10 -7.52 -0.02
N ARG A 831 24.81 -8.37 0.72
CA ARG A 831 24.32 -8.96 1.99
C ARG A 831 23.99 -7.85 3.00
N ARG A 832 24.94 -6.95 3.26
CA ARG A 832 24.82 -5.85 4.23
C ARG A 832 23.66 -4.91 3.87
N SER A 833 23.53 -4.53 2.59
CA SER A 833 22.45 -3.67 2.12
C SER A 833 21.07 -4.31 2.28
N PHE A 834 20.89 -5.61 1.98
CA PHE A 834 19.63 -6.30 2.24
C PHE A 834 19.29 -6.29 3.73
N TRP A 835 20.24 -6.66 4.59
CA TRP A 835 19.97 -6.74 6.02
C TRP A 835 19.74 -5.36 6.67
N SER A 836 20.29 -4.28 6.12
CA SER A 836 19.95 -2.90 6.51
C SER A 836 18.56 -2.45 6.05
N ILE A 837 18.07 -2.94 4.90
CA ILE A 837 16.69 -2.74 4.46
C ILE A 837 15.72 -3.56 5.35
N TYR A 838 16.08 -4.80 5.71
CA TYR A 838 15.36 -5.62 6.68
C TYR A 838 15.29 -4.94 8.07
N LEU A 839 16.41 -4.43 8.59
CA LEU A 839 16.46 -3.68 9.86
C LEU A 839 15.50 -2.49 9.81
N LEU A 840 15.57 -1.68 8.77
CA LEU A 840 14.71 -0.50 8.66
C LEU A 840 13.22 -0.89 8.54
N ASP A 841 12.89 -1.95 7.78
CA ASP A 841 11.52 -2.50 7.71
C ASP A 841 10.98 -2.91 9.08
N LYS A 842 11.82 -3.49 9.96
CA LYS A 842 11.41 -3.82 11.33
C LYS A 842 11.20 -2.56 12.17
N LEU A 843 12.17 -1.64 12.18
CA LEU A 843 12.17 -0.47 13.05
C LEU A 843 11.07 0.55 12.70
N VAL A 844 10.79 0.83 11.42
CA VAL A 844 9.70 1.76 11.04
C VAL A 844 8.30 1.14 11.09
N SER A 845 8.20 -0.12 11.53
CA SER A 845 6.95 -0.88 11.76
C SER A 845 6.60 -1.03 13.25
N LEU A 846 7.34 -0.38 14.16
CA LEU A 846 7.10 -0.40 15.61
C LEU A 846 5.90 0.47 15.99
N GLY A 847 4.71 0.09 15.49
CA GLY A 847 3.47 0.83 15.67
C GLY A 847 2.28 0.12 15.04
N LYS A 848 1.07 0.62 15.31
CA LYS A 848 -0.20 -0.04 14.92
C LYS A 848 -0.47 -0.07 13.41
N HIS A 849 0.11 0.88 12.67
CA HIS A 849 -0.38 1.26 11.35
C HIS A 849 0.47 0.74 10.18
N ARG A 850 1.68 0.24 10.42
CA ARG A 850 2.55 -0.36 9.39
C ARG A 850 2.90 -1.79 9.76
N HIS A 851 2.52 -2.74 8.91
CA HIS A 851 2.95 -4.13 9.00
C HIS A 851 4.31 -4.30 8.31
N PHE A 852 5.10 -5.30 8.73
CA PHE A 852 6.35 -5.68 8.06
C PHE A 852 6.10 -6.08 6.61
N ALA A 853 7.03 -5.71 5.72
CA ALA A 853 6.99 -6.06 4.31
C ALA A 853 8.05 -7.11 3.93
N ILE A 854 9.05 -7.36 4.78
CA ILE A 854 9.92 -8.54 4.71
C ILE A 854 9.60 -9.48 5.88
N LEU A 855 9.22 -10.72 5.56
CA LEU A 855 9.03 -11.79 6.54
C LEU A 855 10.33 -12.57 6.75
N ASP A 856 10.53 -13.07 7.97
CA ASP A 856 11.75 -13.77 8.36
C ASP A 856 11.87 -15.13 7.64
N GLU A 857 10.73 -15.69 7.23
CA GLU A 857 10.62 -16.90 6.43
C GLU A 857 11.10 -16.72 4.98
N ASP A 858 11.05 -15.50 4.43
CA ASP A 858 11.46 -15.16 3.05
C ASP A 858 12.97 -14.88 2.91
N CYS A 859 13.67 -14.72 4.03
CA CYS A 859 15.11 -14.44 4.06
C CYS A 859 15.92 -15.73 3.79
N HIS A 860 16.61 -15.81 2.65
CA HIS A 860 17.44 -16.97 2.28
C HIS A 860 18.93 -16.66 2.13
N VAL A 861 19.27 -15.38 1.93
CA VAL A 861 20.64 -14.85 1.97
C VAL A 861 21.28 -15.04 3.35
N ARG A 862 22.59 -15.28 3.38
CA ARG A 862 23.36 -15.36 4.62
C ARG A 862 23.56 -13.98 5.25
N LEU A 863 23.86 -13.96 6.54
CA LEU A 863 24.21 -12.77 7.29
C LEU A 863 25.61 -12.27 6.89
N PRO A 864 25.93 -10.99 7.12
CA PRO A 864 27.25 -10.43 6.88
C PRO A 864 28.38 -11.14 7.66
N CYS A 865 29.59 -11.05 7.11
CA CYS A 865 30.82 -11.33 7.84
C CYS A 865 31.12 -10.22 8.86
N ASP A 866 32.06 -10.48 9.77
CA ASP A 866 32.57 -9.47 10.69
C ASP A 866 33.26 -8.29 9.97
N GLU A 867 33.53 -7.24 10.73
CA GLU A 867 33.99 -5.96 10.19
C GLU A 867 35.48 -5.98 9.78
N LEU A 868 36.32 -6.79 10.42
CA LEU A 868 37.74 -6.94 10.07
C LEU A 868 37.89 -7.74 8.76
N THR A 869 37.12 -8.82 8.60
CA THR A 869 37.01 -9.57 7.34
C THR A 869 36.48 -8.70 6.21
N PHE A 870 35.47 -7.85 6.47
CA PHE A 870 34.92 -6.96 5.44
C PHE A 870 35.95 -5.92 4.97
N ARG A 871 36.60 -5.20 5.88
CA ARG A 871 37.63 -4.18 5.56
C ARG A 871 38.88 -4.73 4.88
N SER A 872 39.21 -6.00 5.13
CA SER A 872 40.31 -6.69 4.45
C SER A 872 39.91 -7.32 3.11
N GLY A 873 38.64 -7.22 2.70
CA GLY A 873 38.11 -7.85 1.49
C GLY A 873 38.11 -9.39 1.53
N GLY A 874 38.16 -9.96 2.73
CA GLY A 874 38.25 -11.40 2.98
C GLY A 874 36.92 -12.15 2.77
N TRP A 875 36.96 -13.46 3.01
CA TRP A 875 35.77 -14.32 3.01
C TRP A 875 35.49 -14.84 4.43
N GLY A 876 34.27 -14.63 4.91
CA GLY A 876 33.82 -15.05 6.24
C GLY A 876 32.88 -16.26 6.21
N GLN A 877 32.79 -16.98 7.35
CA GLN A 877 31.88 -18.11 7.52
C GLN A 877 30.45 -17.62 7.82
N ASN A 878 29.75 -17.18 6.77
CA ASN A 878 28.44 -16.56 6.89
C ASN A 878 27.31 -17.60 7.13
N VAL A 879 26.46 -17.38 8.14
CA VAL A 879 25.28 -18.24 8.48
C VAL A 879 23.96 -17.58 8.09
N THR A 880 22.89 -18.35 7.86
CA THR A 880 21.54 -17.79 7.60
C THR A 880 20.78 -17.47 8.89
N LEU A 881 19.79 -16.56 8.84
CA LEU A 881 18.90 -16.28 9.97
C LEU A 881 18.21 -17.54 10.51
N ARG A 882 17.84 -18.48 9.62
CA ARG A 882 17.24 -19.77 10.02
C ARG A 882 18.19 -20.63 10.84
N GLN A 883 19.50 -20.60 10.55
CA GLN A 883 20.51 -21.29 11.37
C GLN A 883 20.77 -20.54 12.68
N LEU A 884 20.77 -19.20 12.66
CA LEU A 884 20.98 -18.39 13.87
C LEU A 884 19.83 -18.50 14.89
N LEU A 885 18.62 -18.86 14.44
CA LEU A 885 17.47 -19.22 15.28
C LEU A 885 17.56 -20.65 15.88
N ASP A 886 18.55 -21.45 15.50
CA ASP A 886 18.79 -22.80 16.05
C ASP A 886 19.80 -22.73 17.20
N TRP A 887 19.42 -23.31 18.35
CA TRP A 887 20.26 -23.39 19.55
C TRP A 887 21.56 -24.19 19.35
N SER A 888 21.58 -25.10 18.37
CA SER A 888 22.72 -25.97 18.08
C SER A 888 23.76 -25.35 17.14
N THR A 889 23.45 -24.22 16.49
CA THR A 889 24.39 -23.54 15.59
C THR A 889 25.48 -22.86 16.41
N ASP A 890 26.73 -23.31 16.24
CA ASP A 890 27.87 -22.54 16.71
C ASP A 890 28.05 -21.29 15.83
N VAL A 891 28.24 -20.14 16.49
CA VAL A 891 28.36 -18.82 15.87
C VAL A 891 29.42 -18.09 16.68
N GLY A 892 30.55 -17.79 16.03
CA GLY A 892 31.71 -17.17 16.68
C GLY A 892 31.32 -15.91 17.45
N VAL A 893 31.89 -15.78 18.66
CA VAL A 893 31.46 -14.84 19.72
C VAL A 893 31.54 -13.36 19.31
N GLU A 894 32.30 -13.04 18.25
CA GLU A 894 32.82 -11.70 17.96
C GLU A 894 31.98 -10.88 16.96
N SER A 895 31.01 -11.49 16.25
CA SER A 895 30.26 -10.79 15.20
C SER A 895 28.91 -10.23 15.70
N GLY A 896 28.89 -8.93 15.99
CA GLY A 896 27.70 -8.22 16.49
C GLY A 896 26.54 -8.09 15.48
N PHE A 897 26.82 -8.02 14.18
CA PHE A 897 25.79 -7.82 13.15
C PHE A 897 24.77 -8.99 13.09
N PRO A 898 25.18 -10.27 13.01
CA PRO A 898 24.28 -11.41 13.17
C PRO A 898 23.35 -11.30 14.39
N VAL A 899 23.89 -10.95 15.56
CA VAL A 899 23.09 -10.88 16.80
C VAL A 899 22.12 -9.70 16.77
N ALA A 900 22.47 -8.57 16.14
CA ALA A 900 21.55 -7.46 15.88
C ALA A 900 20.35 -7.89 15.01
N ILE A 901 20.57 -8.73 14.00
CA ILE A 901 19.48 -9.28 13.16
C ILE A 901 18.63 -10.28 13.94
N LEU A 902 19.23 -11.15 14.76
CA LEU A 902 18.48 -12.08 15.62
C LEU A 902 17.58 -11.32 16.61
N ALA A 903 18.14 -10.35 17.34
CA ALA A 903 17.39 -9.50 18.25
C ALA A 903 16.26 -8.74 17.51
N SER A 904 16.51 -8.28 16.27
CA SER A 904 15.50 -7.60 15.45
C SER A 904 14.40 -8.55 14.89
N SER A 905 14.70 -9.83 14.67
CA SER A 905 13.68 -10.86 14.39
C SER A 905 12.77 -11.08 15.61
N VAL A 906 13.35 -11.14 16.81
CA VAL A 906 12.58 -11.26 18.06
C VAL A 906 11.74 -10.00 18.30
N LEU A 907 12.29 -8.80 18.07
CA LEU A 907 11.54 -7.54 18.11
C LEU A 907 10.35 -7.54 17.15
N ALA A 908 10.54 -8.03 15.91
CA ALA A 908 9.47 -8.14 14.94
C ALA A 908 8.34 -9.09 15.42
N ARG A 909 8.67 -10.15 16.16
CA ARG A 909 7.67 -11.04 16.80
C ARG A 909 6.95 -10.35 17.95
N CYS A 910 7.66 -9.65 18.84
CA CYS A 910 7.07 -8.82 19.89
C CYS A 910 6.03 -7.84 19.30
N THR A 911 6.43 -7.04 18.31
CA THR A 911 5.55 -6.06 17.65
C THR A 911 4.37 -6.69 16.92
N ARG A 912 4.57 -7.81 16.21
CA ARG A 912 3.50 -8.58 15.53
C ARG A 912 2.43 -9.08 16.52
N ARG A 913 2.83 -9.36 17.77
CA ARG A 913 1.98 -9.81 18.88
C ARG A 913 1.31 -8.68 19.67
N LEU A 914 2.04 -7.58 19.89
CA LEU A 914 1.66 -6.50 20.83
C LEU A 914 0.98 -5.31 20.15
N LEU A 915 1.43 -4.93 18.95
CA LEU A 915 1.09 -3.65 18.32
C LEU A 915 0.25 -3.84 17.05
N HIS A 916 0.43 -4.93 16.30
CA HIS A 916 -0.37 -5.25 15.11
C HIS A 916 -1.66 -5.98 15.53
N ASP A 917 -2.83 -5.42 15.20
CA ASP A 917 -4.11 -5.90 15.72
C ASP A 917 -4.62 -7.16 14.97
N ARG A 918 -3.94 -8.27 15.21
CA ARG A 918 -4.39 -9.61 14.83
C ARG A 918 -5.48 -10.09 15.80
N ASN A 919 -6.39 -10.94 15.31
CA ASN A 919 -7.19 -11.81 16.17
C ASN A 919 -6.22 -12.74 16.92
N THR A 920 -5.78 -12.31 18.11
CA THR A 920 -4.77 -12.97 18.94
C THR A 920 -5.28 -14.27 19.54
N ASP A 921 -4.36 -15.22 19.75
CA ASP A 921 -4.68 -16.55 20.28
C ASP A 921 -5.45 -16.49 21.61
N GLU A 922 -6.37 -17.44 21.81
CA GLU A 922 -7.13 -17.58 23.06
C GLU A 922 -6.25 -18.08 24.23
N THR A 923 -4.98 -18.44 23.98
CA THR A 923 -4.00 -18.86 24.99
C THR A 923 -3.39 -17.67 25.75
N PRO A 924 -3.42 -17.66 27.10
CA PRO A 924 -2.83 -16.59 27.89
C PRO A 924 -1.29 -16.52 27.77
N PRO A 925 -0.66 -15.36 28.05
CA PRO A 925 0.79 -15.17 28.04
C PRO A 925 1.60 -16.14 28.92
N TRP A 926 1.00 -16.68 29.98
CA TRP A 926 1.62 -17.64 30.90
C TRP A 926 1.40 -19.11 30.51
N ASP A 927 0.75 -19.40 29.37
CA ASP A 927 0.76 -20.75 28.82
C ASP A 927 2.07 -21.02 28.08
N SER A 928 2.71 -22.15 28.41
CA SER A 928 3.86 -22.75 27.72
C SER A 928 3.77 -22.82 26.19
N LYS A 929 2.54 -22.88 25.63
CA LYS A 929 2.28 -22.98 24.19
C LYS A 929 2.03 -21.63 23.52
N SER A 930 1.95 -20.56 24.29
CA SER A 930 1.70 -19.22 23.74
C SER A 930 2.92 -18.72 22.96
N GLU A 931 2.66 -17.90 21.94
CA GLU A 931 3.72 -17.15 21.25
C GLU A 931 4.52 -16.25 22.23
N PHE A 932 3.96 -15.84 23.37
CA PHE A 932 4.69 -15.16 24.44
C PHE A 932 5.83 -16.04 24.99
N ALA A 933 5.55 -17.30 25.31
CA ALA A 933 6.55 -18.27 25.76
C ALA A 933 7.57 -18.63 24.65
N SER A 934 7.14 -18.61 23.38
CA SER A 934 8.07 -18.74 22.24
C SER A 934 9.01 -17.54 22.12
N ILE A 935 8.51 -16.32 22.33
CA ILE A 935 9.31 -15.08 22.30
C ILE A 935 10.31 -15.06 23.46
N THR A 936 9.90 -15.38 24.69
CA THR A 936 10.84 -15.44 25.83
C THR A 936 11.91 -16.51 25.63
N SER A 937 11.56 -17.67 25.04
CA SER A 937 12.56 -18.68 24.67
C SER A 937 13.58 -18.16 23.64
N LEU A 938 13.15 -17.36 22.66
CA LEU A 938 14.08 -16.72 21.71
C LEU A 938 14.91 -15.59 22.34
N LEU A 939 14.39 -14.92 23.38
CA LEU A 939 15.18 -13.94 24.15
C LEU A 939 16.31 -14.60 24.93
N LEU A 940 16.09 -15.77 25.53
CA LEU A 940 17.17 -16.56 26.16
C LEU A 940 18.25 -16.98 25.14
N LEU A 941 17.87 -17.25 23.89
CA LEU A 941 18.84 -17.50 22.82
C LEU A 941 19.66 -16.24 22.50
N VAL A 942 19.04 -15.05 22.39
CA VAL A 942 19.76 -13.77 22.20
C VAL A 942 20.70 -13.48 23.39
N GLU A 943 20.21 -13.64 24.62
CA GLU A 943 20.96 -13.48 25.86
C GLU A 943 22.23 -14.33 25.88
N SER A 944 22.12 -15.61 25.48
CA SER A 944 23.25 -16.55 25.40
C SER A 944 24.35 -16.14 24.42
N ARG A 945 24.01 -15.36 23.37
CA ARG A 945 24.98 -14.81 22.40
C ARG A 945 25.56 -13.46 22.85
N LEU A 946 24.76 -12.63 23.53
CA LEU A 946 25.19 -11.30 24.00
C LEU A 946 25.99 -11.33 25.31
N GLN A 947 25.84 -12.39 26.12
CA GLN A 947 26.53 -12.61 27.39
C GLN A 947 26.47 -11.39 28.33
N VAL A 948 25.31 -10.74 28.40
CA VAL A 948 25.13 -9.41 29.02
C VAL A 948 25.62 -9.39 30.47
N ASP A 949 25.18 -10.35 31.28
CA ASP A 949 25.53 -10.49 32.71
C ASP A 949 27.03 -10.76 32.96
N GLN A 950 27.75 -11.32 31.98
CA GLN A 950 29.15 -11.73 32.13
C GLN A 950 30.13 -10.64 31.69
N HIS A 951 29.69 -9.77 30.76
CA HIS A 951 30.53 -8.76 30.14
C HIS A 951 29.82 -7.39 30.15
N PRO A 952 30.01 -6.58 31.23
CA PRO A 952 29.56 -5.19 31.29
C PRO A 952 30.03 -4.37 30.10
N ILE A 953 29.29 -3.33 29.70
CA ILE A 953 29.53 -2.66 28.41
C ILE A 953 30.93 -2.03 28.30
N GLY A 954 31.50 -1.48 29.38
CA GLY A 954 32.88 -0.99 29.39
C GLY A 954 33.92 -2.07 29.03
N ASN A 955 33.82 -3.26 29.65
CA ASN A 955 34.70 -4.39 29.35
C ASN A 955 34.57 -4.85 27.89
N VAL A 956 33.36 -4.78 27.32
CA VAL A 956 33.13 -5.10 25.89
C VAL A 956 33.76 -4.02 25.00
N VAL A 957 33.60 -2.73 25.32
CA VAL A 957 34.19 -1.62 24.57
C VAL A 957 35.72 -1.72 24.52
N ASP A 958 36.37 -2.13 25.61
CA ASP A 958 37.81 -2.35 25.63
C ASP A 958 38.30 -3.48 24.71
N THR A 959 37.45 -4.47 24.36
CA THR A 959 37.78 -5.51 23.37
C THR A 959 37.68 -5.05 21.90
N TYR A 960 37.11 -3.86 21.65
CA TYR A 960 37.03 -3.23 20.32
C TYR A 960 37.85 -1.93 20.26
N ARG A 961 38.91 -1.81 21.06
CA ARG A 961 39.94 -0.78 20.87
C ARG A 961 40.95 -1.23 19.82
N LEU A 962 41.36 -0.29 18.98
CA LEU A 962 42.45 -0.44 18.02
C LEU A 962 43.82 -0.34 18.74
N ASP A 963 44.91 -0.66 18.03
CA ASP A 963 46.29 -0.64 18.57
C ASP A 963 46.74 0.75 19.09
N ASP A 964 46.05 1.83 18.71
CA ASP A 964 46.27 3.20 19.18
C ASP A 964 45.40 3.59 20.41
N GLY A 965 44.51 2.70 20.85
CA GLY A 965 43.58 2.88 21.98
C GLY A 965 42.22 3.49 21.60
N VAL A 966 42.02 3.90 20.35
CA VAL A 966 40.74 4.45 19.85
C VAL A 966 39.69 3.34 19.71
N ILE A 967 38.43 3.65 19.98
CA ILE A 967 37.32 2.69 19.88
C ILE A 967 36.91 2.51 18.41
N ASP A 968 36.81 1.26 17.95
CA ASP A 968 36.24 0.92 16.64
C ASP A 968 34.70 1.07 16.68
N HIS A 969 34.22 2.30 16.58
CA HIS A 969 32.79 2.60 16.60
C HIS A 969 31.98 1.84 15.52
N PRO A 970 32.46 1.66 14.27
CA PRO A 970 31.74 0.86 13.28
C PRO A 970 31.67 -0.65 13.59
N ALA A 971 32.63 -1.22 14.34
CA ALA A 971 32.50 -2.60 14.83
C ALA A 971 31.57 -2.68 16.05
N MET A 972 31.73 -1.75 17.00
CA MET A 972 30.96 -1.65 18.25
C MET A 972 29.47 -1.34 18.04
N GLY A 973 29.12 -0.56 17.01
CA GLY A 973 27.76 -0.04 16.81
C GLY A 973 26.67 -1.11 16.79
N HIS A 974 26.94 -2.25 16.16
CA HIS A 974 25.99 -3.38 16.14
C HIS A 974 25.88 -4.11 17.49
N VAL A 975 26.93 -4.12 18.31
CA VAL A 975 26.94 -4.77 19.63
C VAL A 975 26.09 -3.98 20.63
N ILE A 976 26.27 -2.65 20.68
CA ILE A 976 25.41 -1.75 21.46
C ILE A 976 23.96 -1.89 20.98
N PHE A 977 23.72 -1.78 19.67
CA PHE A 977 22.37 -1.89 19.11
C PHE A 977 21.70 -3.25 19.40
N ALA A 978 22.42 -4.36 19.30
CA ALA A 978 21.88 -5.69 19.61
C ALA A 978 21.48 -5.81 21.10
N ARG A 979 22.30 -5.28 22.01
CA ARG A 979 21.97 -5.20 23.45
C ARG A 979 20.77 -4.29 23.69
N THR A 980 20.71 -3.10 23.08
CA THR A 980 19.55 -2.20 23.22
C THR A 980 18.27 -2.86 22.70
N VAL A 981 18.29 -3.50 21.53
CA VAL A 981 17.12 -4.21 20.99
C VAL A 981 16.68 -5.37 21.87
N PHE A 982 17.61 -6.12 22.47
CA PHE A 982 17.33 -7.16 23.46
C PHE A 982 16.55 -6.60 24.66
N HIS A 983 17.01 -5.51 25.27
CA HIS A 983 16.26 -4.86 26.36
C HIS A 983 14.92 -4.28 25.89
N VAL A 984 14.85 -3.62 24.72
CA VAL A 984 13.58 -3.12 24.13
C VAL A 984 12.56 -4.24 23.95
N CYS A 985 12.98 -5.45 23.57
CA CYS A 985 12.08 -6.59 23.47
C CYS A 985 11.44 -6.95 24.82
N TYR A 986 12.22 -6.97 25.91
CA TYR A 986 11.67 -7.17 27.26
C TYR A 986 10.79 -6.00 27.70
N CYS A 987 11.22 -4.75 27.47
CA CYS A 987 10.45 -3.56 27.79
C CYS A 987 9.07 -3.58 27.10
N LEU A 988 9.00 -3.93 25.81
CA LEU A 988 7.73 -4.08 25.09
C LEU A 988 6.90 -5.26 25.59
N LEU A 989 7.51 -6.45 25.74
CA LEU A 989 6.82 -7.69 26.10
C LEU A 989 6.21 -7.63 27.51
N TYR A 990 6.84 -6.90 28.42
CA TYR A 990 6.41 -6.74 29.80
C TYR A 990 5.88 -5.33 30.14
N HIS A 991 5.74 -4.42 29.17
CA HIS A 991 5.28 -3.04 29.40
C HIS A 991 3.93 -3.05 30.18
N PRO A 992 3.80 -2.38 31.35
CA PRO A 992 2.64 -2.53 32.22
C PRO A 992 1.29 -2.30 31.51
N PHE A 993 1.23 -1.31 30.62
CA PHE A 993 0.07 -1.04 29.77
C PHE A 993 -0.20 -2.13 28.71
N LEU A 994 0.83 -2.66 28.02
CA LEU A 994 0.64 -3.69 26.98
C LEU A 994 0.29 -5.05 27.58
N VAL A 995 0.85 -5.37 28.77
CA VAL A 995 0.45 -6.54 29.55
C VAL A 995 -1.01 -6.43 29.98
N ARG A 996 -1.47 -5.25 30.43
CA ARG A 996 -2.89 -4.99 30.74
C ARG A 996 -3.79 -5.17 29.51
N GLU A 997 -3.36 -4.70 28.34
CA GLU A 997 -4.09 -4.88 27.08
C GLU A 997 -4.15 -6.35 26.61
N GLN A 998 -3.08 -7.13 26.75
CA GLN A 998 -3.14 -8.58 26.52
C GLN A 998 -4.08 -9.26 27.51
N VAL A 999 -3.95 -8.97 28.81
CA VAL A 999 -4.78 -9.53 29.87
C VAL A 999 -6.27 -9.24 29.66
N ARG A 1000 -6.64 -8.02 29.25
CA ARG A 1000 -8.02 -7.63 28.93
C ARG A 1000 -8.68 -8.49 27.85
N ARG A 1001 -7.89 -9.07 26.93
CA ARG A 1001 -8.39 -9.91 25.83
C ARG A 1001 -8.67 -11.35 26.26
N VAL A 1002 -8.10 -11.84 27.37
CA VAL A 1002 -8.20 -13.24 27.80
C VAL A 1002 -9.25 -13.43 28.90
N LYS A 1003 -10.07 -14.48 28.79
CA LYS A 1003 -11.26 -14.72 29.64
C LYS A 1003 -10.98 -15.58 30.90
N CYS A 1004 -9.73 -15.68 31.35
CA CYS A 1004 -9.34 -16.52 32.49
C CYS A 1004 -8.65 -15.71 33.59
N GLN A 1005 -8.64 -16.25 34.81
CA GLN A 1005 -8.00 -15.61 35.97
C GLN A 1005 -6.48 -15.48 35.77
N VAL A 1006 -5.95 -14.28 36.03
CA VAL A 1006 -4.52 -13.97 35.91
C VAL A 1006 -3.76 -14.47 37.14
N PRO A 1007 -2.63 -15.21 36.99
CA PRO A 1007 -1.75 -15.53 38.10
C PRO A 1007 -1.07 -14.27 38.65
N SER A 1008 -1.18 -14.03 39.96
CA SER A 1008 -0.48 -12.92 40.63
C SER A 1008 1.05 -13.03 40.57
N SER A 1009 1.57 -14.25 40.42
CA SER A 1009 2.98 -14.53 40.12
C SER A 1009 3.40 -14.00 38.75
N PHE A 1010 2.54 -14.12 37.72
CA PHE A 1010 2.82 -13.57 36.39
C PHE A 1010 2.83 -12.04 36.41
N MET A 1011 1.85 -11.40 37.08
CA MET A 1011 1.83 -9.93 37.21
C MET A 1011 3.06 -9.40 37.96
N ARG A 1012 3.51 -10.09 39.01
CA ARG A 1012 4.74 -9.73 39.74
C ARG A 1012 5.99 -9.90 38.86
N LEU A 1013 6.10 -11.02 38.16
CA LEU A 1013 7.21 -11.27 37.23
C LEU A 1013 7.25 -10.22 36.10
N ALA A 1014 6.09 -9.85 35.56
CA ALA A 1014 5.99 -8.84 34.51
C ALA A 1014 6.39 -7.45 35.01
N SER A 1015 5.87 -7.04 36.18
CA SER A 1015 6.28 -5.81 36.86
C SER A 1015 7.81 -5.78 37.07
N GLN A 1016 8.37 -6.82 37.69
CA GLN A 1016 9.81 -6.97 37.93
C GLN A 1016 10.62 -6.89 36.62
N LYS A 1017 10.30 -7.71 35.61
CA LYS A 1017 11.04 -7.75 34.34
C LYS A 1017 10.91 -6.47 33.52
N SER A 1018 9.78 -5.75 33.61
CA SER A 1018 9.65 -4.43 32.99
C SER A 1018 10.62 -3.42 33.59
N TYR A 1019 10.77 -3.39 34.91
CA TYR A 1019 11.69 -2.49 35.62
C TYR A 1019 13.16 -2.86 35.37
N GLU A 1020 13.53 -4.13 35.57
CA GLU A 1020 14.91 -4.63 35.36
C GLU A 1020 15.43 -4.24 33.97
N HIS A 1021 14.77 -4.69 32.91
CA HIS A 1021 15.27 -4.43 31.56
C HIS A 1021 15.12 -2.97 31.12
N ALA A 1022 14.22 -2.16 31.72
CA ALA A 1022 14.16 -0.72 31.46
C ALA A 1022 15.33 0.04 32.10
N ARG A 1023 15.65 -0.26 33.38
CA ARG A 1023 16.81 0.31 34.05
C ARG A 1023 18.09 -0.09 33.32
N ASP A 1024 18.23 -1.37 33.03
CA ASP A 1024 19.45 -1.91 32.43
C ASP A 1024 19.65 -1.43 30.97
N LEU A 1025 18.57 -1.05 30.25
CA LEU A 1025 18.63 -0.36 28.95
C LEU A 1025 19.24 1.05 29.10
N VAL A 1026 18.77 1.82 30.08
CA VAL A 1026 19.25 3.19 30.30
C VAL A 1026 20.70 3.16 30.75
N ASN A 1027 21.06 2.28 31.70
CA ASN A 1027 22.43 2.07 32.14
C ASN A 1027 23.34 1.64 30.97
N LEU A 1028 22.89 0.71 30.11
CA LEU A 1028 23.63 0.30 28.91
C LEU A 1028 23.97 1.49 27.99
N LEU A 1029 23.04 2.42 27.78
CA LEU A 1029 23.26 3.60 26.95
C LEU A 1029 24.16 4.62 27.65
N HIS A 1030 23.83 4.98 28.90
CA HIS A 1030 24.62 5.89 29.74
C HIS A 1030 26.08 5.43 29.86
N ASP A 1031 26.31 4.18 30.23
CA ASP A 1031 27.65 3.63 30.45
C ASP A 1031 28.43 3.52 29.13
N ALA A 1032 27.75 3.25 28.00
CA ALA A 1032 28.39 3.28 26.68
C ALA A 1032 28.85 4.69 26.30
N GLU A 1033 28.02 5.72 26.51
CA GLU A 1033 28.37 7.12 26.28
C GLU A 1033 29.50 7.57 27.23
N ALA A 1034 29.45 7.17 28.50
CA ALA A 1034 30.44 7.49 29.53
C ALA A 1034 31.83 6.87 29.25
N VAL A 1035 31.93 5.70 28.61
CA VAL A 1035 33.21 5.14 28.11
C VAL A 1035 33.61 5.66 26.72
N GLY A 1036 32.84 6.59 26.14
CA GLY A 1036 33.17 7.31 24.91
C GLY A 1036 32.57 6.74 23.62
N CYS A 1037 31.52 5.90 23.67
CA CYS A 1037 30.88 5.38 22.45
C CYS A 1037 29.85 6.34 21.85
N HIS A 1038 29.82 6.42 20.52
CA HIS A 1038 28.84 7.23 19.78
C HIS A 1038 27.43 6.60 19.85
N LEU A 1039 26.47 7.33 20.43
CA LEU A 1039 25.04 6.98 20.41
C LEU A 1039 24.29 7.62 19.22
N GLY A 1040 24.89 7.60 18.03
CA GLY A 1040 24.37 8.31 16.85
C GLY A 1040 23.02 7.80 16.32
N ALA A 1041 22.68 6.53 16.57
CA ALA A 1041 21.52 5.87 15.97
C ALA A 1041 20.17 6.43 16.47
N SER A 1042 19.34 6.94 15.56
CA SER A 1042 18.03 7.57 15.85
C SER A 1042 17.01 6.72 16.61
N PHE A 1043 17.23 5.40 16.68
CA PHE A 1043 16.42 4.42 17.40
C PHE A 1043 16.67 4.43 18.93
N TYR A 1044 17.82 4.92 19.39
CA TYR A 1044 18.08 5.02 20.83
C TYR A 1044 17.14 6.00 21.52
N ALA A 1045 16.60 7.00 20.81
CA ALA A 1045 15.58 7.89 21.33
C ALA A 1045 14.23 7.18 21.62
N TYR A 1046 13.82 6.25 20.76
CA TYR A 1046 12.66 5.38 21.05
C TYR A 1046 12.94 4.49 22.26
N SER A 1047 14.14 3.90 22.30
CA SER A 1047 14.57 2.95 23.32
C SER A 1047 14.60 3.59 24.72
N ALA A 1048 15.20 4.78 24.83
CA ALA A 1048 15.21 5.57 26.06
C ALA A 1048 13.79 6.03 26.45
N CYS A 1049 12.97 6.53 25.51
CA CYS A 1049 11.60 6.95 25.83
C CYS A 1049 10.73 5.82 26.38
N LEU A 1050 10.81 4.63 25.77
CA LEU A 1050 10.11 3.44 26.24
C LEU A 1050 10.56 3.03 27.65
N ALA A 1051 11.87 2.95 27.89
CA ALA A 1051 12.42 2.61 29.19
C ALA A 1051 12.07 3.66 30.26
N GLY A 1052 12.30 4.94 29.98
CA GLY A 1052 11.90 6.07 30.83
C GLY A 1052 10.41 6.05 31.18
N SER A 1053 9.51 5.74 30.24
CA SER A 1053 8.09 5.65 30.55
C SER A 1053 7.75 4.49 31.50
N ILE A 1054 8.50 3.38 31.45
CA ILE A 1054 8.36 2.30 32.43
C ILE A 1054 8.90 2.76 33.80
N LEU A 1055 10.08 3.38 33.84
CA LEU A 1055 10.71 3.86 35.08
C LEU A 1055 9.82 4.89 35.79
N SER A 1056 9.25 5.86 35.06
CA SER A 1056 8.24 6.80 35.56
C SER A 1056 7.05 6.09 36.20
N LEU A 1057 6.52 5.03 35.58
CA LEU A 1057 5.39 4.27 36.14
C LEU A 1057 5.75 3.55 37.45
N HIS A 1058 6.97 2.99 37.55
CA HIS A 1058 7.43 2.35 38.79
C HIS A 1058 7.72 3.38 39.90
N MET A 1059 8.31 4.52 39.56
CA MET A 1059 8.64 5.59 40.52
C MET A 1059 7.43 6.05 41.34
N HIS A 1060 6.26 6.22 40.70
CA HIS A 1060 5.02 6.63 41.39
C HIS A 1060 4.35 5.49 42.20
N THR A 1061 4.89 4.27 42.21
CA THR A 1061 4.40 3.20 43.11
C THR A 1061 5.13 3.14 44.45
N GLU A 1062 6.32 3.73 44.55
CA GLU A 1062 7.05 3.86 45.81
C GLU A 1062 6.48 5.02 46.62
N LYS A 1063 5.90 4.70 47.80
CA LYS A 1063 5.24 5.68 48.67
C LYS A 1063 6.20 6.45 49.58
N ASP A 1064 7.46 6.04 49.61
CA ASP A 1064 8.52 6.61 50.41
C ASP A 1064 9.56 7.23 49.48
N THR A 1065 9.53 8.56 49.39
CA THR A 1065 10.42 9.36 48.55
C THR A 1065 11.86 9.46 49.10
N GLU A 1066 12.10 9.03 50.34
CA GLU A 1066 13.44 8.92 50.92
C GLU A 1066 14.02 7.50 50.76
N SER A 1067 13.22 6.55 50.26
CA SER A 1067 13.67 5.18 50.05
C SER A 1067 14.77 5.09 48.99
N GLN A 1068 15.77 4.25 49.23
CA GLN A 1068 16.88 4.01 48.30
C GLN A 1068 16.40 3.60 46.89
N ARG A 1069 15.26 2.88 46.80
CA ARG A 1069 14.67 2.45 45.53
C ARG A 1069 13.99 3.60 44.76
N TYR A 1070 13.34 4.54 45.46
CA TYR A 1070 12.83 5.76 44.83
C TYR A 1070 13.98 6.62 44.29
N LEU A 1071 15.09 6.73 45.03
CA LEU A 1071 16.28 7.47 44.59
C LEU A 1071 16.97 6.80 43.37
N GLU A 1072 17.07 5.47 43.33
CA GLU A 1072 17.55 4.73 42.14
C GLU A 1072 16.63 4.98 40.93
N LEU A 1073 15.30 4.86 41.11
CA LEU A 1073 14.31 5.11 40.06
C LEU A 1073 14.36 6.55 39.55
N LEU A 1074 14.52 7.53 40.44
CA LEU A 1074 14.64 8.95 40.09
C LEU A 1074 15.91 9.22 39.28
N SER A 1075 17.07 8.69 39.71
CA SER A 1075 18.34 8.82 38.97
C SER A 1075 18.21 8.27 37.56
N VAL A 1076 17.83 7.00 37.41
CA VAL A 1076 17.82 6.35 36.08
C VAL A 1076 16.69 6.91 35.19
N THR A 1077 15.61 7.47 35.76
CA THR A 1077 14.65 8.26 34.99
C THR A 1077 15.25 9.58 34.49
N GLN A 1078 16.06 10.26 35.31
CA GLN A 1078 16.78 11.48 34.93
C GLN A 1078 17.85 11.19 33.86
N ASP A 1079 18.57 10.08 33.98
CA ASP A 1079 19.58 9.63 33.00
C ASP A 1079 18.91 9.33 31.64
N SER A 1080 17.75 8.67 31.66
CA SER A 1080 16.91 8.44 30.46
C SER A 1080 16.41 9.73 29.80
N ILE A 1081 16.24 10.81 30.56
CA ILE A 1081 15.87 12.13 30.06
C ILE A 1081 17.10 12.84 29.48
N SER A 1082 18.25 12.75 30.15
CA SER A 1082 19.51 13.36 29.70
C SER A 1082 20.03 12.76 28.39
N ILE A 1083 19.91 11.44 28.19
CA ILE A 1083 20.21 10.78 26.90
C ILE A 1083 19.36 11.38 25.77
N LEU A 1084 18.07 11.63 26.02
CA LEU A 1084 17.18 12.24 25.02
C LEU A 1084 17.54 13.70 24.71
N GLU A 1085 17.94 14.47 25.71
CA GLU A 1085 18.47 15.83 25.54
C GLU A 1085 19.81 15.84 24.77
N GLY A 1086 20.68 14.85 25.02
CA GLY A 1086 21.89 14.61 24.24
C GLY A 1086 21.59 14.34 22.77
N MET A 1087 20.67 13.40 22.50
CA MET A 1087 20.26 13.06 21.13
C MET A 1087 19.51 14.20 20.41
N ALA A 1088 18.78 15.06 21.14
CA ALA A 1088 18.05 16.20 20.57
C ALA A 1088 18.97 17.19 19.82
N LYS A 1089 20.27 17.23 20.16
CA LYS A 1089 21.29 18.03 19.46
C LYS A 1089 21.50 17.62 18.00
N PHE A 1090 21.18 16.36 17.65
CA PHE A 1090 21.40 15.77 16.32
C PHE A 1090 20.09 15.38 15.61
N TRP A 1091 18.98 15.27 16.36
CA TRP A 1091 17.72 14.66 15.90
C TRP A 1091 16.49 15.42 16.42
N ASP A 1092 15.75 16.08 15.51
CA ASP A 1092 14.50 16.81 15.82
C ASP A 1092 13.43 15.91 16.48
N HIS A 1093 13.25 14.68 15.99
CA HIS A 1093 12.32 13.74 16.65
C HIS A 1093 12.76 13.37 18.06
N ALA A 1094 14.06 13.38 18.39
CA ALA A 1094 14.52 13.15 19.76
C ALA A 1094 14.13 14.31 20.69
N SER A 1095 14.15 15.56 20.22
CA SER A 1095 13.60 16.71 20.97
C SER A 1095 12.08 16.57 21.22
N LYS A 1096 11.32 16.12 20.19
CA LYS A 1096 9.88 15.87 20.30
C LYS A 1096 9.57 14.73 21.28
N ILE A 1097 10.39 13.67 21.26
CA ILE A 1097 10.32 12.53 22.18
C ILE A 1097 10.73 12.92 23.61
N HIS A 1098 11.75 13.76 23.78
CA HIS A 1098 12.17 14.31 25.08
C HIS A 1098 11.02 15.06 25.76
N HIS A 1099 10.39 16.00 25.05
CA HIS A 1099 9.23 16.72 25.56
C HIS A 1099 8.04 15.79 25.86
N ARG A 1100 7.84 14.73 25.05
CA ARG A 1100 6.82 13.70 25.29
C ARG A 1100 7.09 12.93 26.58
N LEU A 1101 8.33 12.50 26.84
CA LEU A 1101 8.70 11.81 28.08
C LEU A 1101 8.57 12.72 29.31
N LEU A 1102 9.05 13.96 29.25
CA LEU A 1102 8.90 14.94 30.34
C LEU A 1102 7.42 15.14 30.72
N THR A 1103 6.56 15.35 29.71
CA THR A 1103 5.10 15.49 29.89
C THR A 1103 4.48 14.24 30.52
N PHE A 1104 4.93 13.05 30.11
CA PHE A 1104 4.46 11.78 30.67
C PHE A 1104 4.92 11.58 32.13
N ASN A 1105 6.21 11.81 32.43
CA ASN A 1105 6.80 11.62 33.77
C ASN A 1105 6.07 12.44 34.84
N ALA A 1106 5.79 13.72 34.53
CA ALA A 1106 5.04 14.63 35.40
C ALA A 1106 3.57 14.20 35.67
N ASN A 1107 3.03 13.30 34.85
CA ASN A 1107 1.63 12.84 34.92
C ASN A 1107 1.50 11.33 35.19
N ALA A 1108 2.61 10.59 35.33
CA ALA A 1108 2.59 9.13 35.41
C ALA A 1108 1.90 8.58 36.67
N TYR A 1109 1.74 9.40 37.72
CA TYR A 1109 0.92 9.09 38.90
C TYR A 1109 -0.55 8.78 38.57
N LEU A 1110 -1.09 9.29 37.44
CA LEU A 1110 -2.45 8.99 36.96
C LEU A 1110 -2.63 7.53 36.51
N PHE A 1111 -1.53 6.77 36.41
CA PHE A 1111 -1.49 5.41 35.86
C PHE A 1111 -1.00 4.36 36.88
N ASP A 1112 -0.94 4.68 38.18
CA ASP A 1112 -0.53 3.78 39.27
C ASP A 1112 -1.18 2.37 39.18
N SER A 1113 -2.48 2.36 38.90
CA SER A 1113 -3.33 1.17 38.77
C SER A 1113 -2.99 0.26 37.59
N LEU A 1114 -2.01 0.62 36.73
CA LEU A 1114 -1.41 -0.30 35.75
C LEU A 1114 -0.60 -1.41 36.43
N LEU A 1115 0.03 -1.11 37.57
CA LEU A 1115 0.93 -2.02 38.29
C LEU A 1115 0.24 -2.82 39.42
N ASP A 1116 -1.03 -2.52 39.73
CA ASP A 1116 -1.82 -3.33 40.67
C ASP A 1116 -2.20 -4.71 40.07
N SER A 1117 -1.97 -5.74 40.88
CA SER A 1117 -2.49 -7.10 40.74
C SER A 1117 -4.02 -7.22 40.57
N GLN A 1118 -4.81 -6.26 41.05
CA GLN A 1118 -6.28 -6.33 41.03
C GLN A 1118 -6.90 -5.52 39.87
N LEU A 1119 -7.02 -6.17 38.71
CA LEU A 1119 -7.65 -5.63 37.49
C LEU A 1119 -9.13 -5.26 37.72
N LYS A 1120 -9.40 -4.02 38.14
CA LYS A 1120 -10.72 -3.56 38.60
C LYS A 1120 -11.35 -2.40 37.82
N SER A 1121 -10.69 -1.83 36.81
CA SER A 1121 -11.21 -0.65 36.10
C SER A 1121 -11.07 -0.70 34.56
N VAL A 1122 -12.15 -0.24 33.91
CA VAL A 1122 -12.11 0.32 32.56
C VAL A 1122 -11.28 1.61 32.61
N MET A 1123 -10.47 1.85 31.58
CA MET A 1123 -9.59 3.04 31.47
C MET A 1123 -10.26 4.08 30.58
N ASP A 1124 -10.01 5.37 30.84
CA ASP A 1124 -10.50 6.43 29.98
C ASP A 1124 -9.84 6.36 28.57
N PRO A 1125 -10.60 6.52 27.46
CA PRO A 1125 -10.03 6.46 26.10
C PRO A 1125 -8.97 7.53 25.78
N GLY A 1126 -8.96 8.66 26.50
CA GLY A 1126 -7.90 9.66 26.42
C GLY A 1126 -6.61 9.19 27.11
N TRP A 1127 -6.72 8.57 28.29
CA TRP A 1127 -5.59 7.92 28.97
C TRP A 1127 -5.00 6.77 28.15
N GLU A 1128 -5.86 5.94 27.55
CA GLU A 1128 -5.42 4.86 26.67
C GLU A 1128 -4.65 5.40 25.45
N ARG A 1129 -5.12 6.50 24.83
CA ARG A 1129 -4.41 7.15 23.72
C ARG A 1129 -3.05 7.70 24.13
N SER A 1130 -2.96 8.34 25.30
CA SER A 1130 -1.70 8.85 25.83
C SER A 1130 -0.69 7.71 26.03
N LEU A 1131 -1.11 6.59 26.63
CA LEU A 1131 -0.27 5.41 26.82
C LEU A 1131 0.15 4.75 25.49
N TRP A 1132 -0.73 4.69 24.49
CA TRP A 1132 -0.35 4.24 23.13
C TRP A 1132 0.72 5.14 22.49
N SER A 1133 0.71 6.46 22.75
CA SER A 1133 1.74 7.38 22.24
C SER A 1133 3.12 7.21 22.89
N MET A 1134 3.21 6.46 24.00
CA MET A 1134 4.48 6.10 24.66
C MET A 1134 5.06 4.75 24.18
N VAL A 1135 4.41 4.06 23.22
CA VAL A 1135 4.89 2.76 22.68
C VAL A 1135 4.93 2.68 21.15
N ASP A 1136 4.17 3.50 20.43
CA ASP A 1136 4.19 3.57 18.96
C ASP A 1136 5.26 4.56 18.46
N TYR A 1137 6.33 4.05 17.82
CA TYR A 1137 7.45 4.86 17.34
C TYR A 1137 7.04 5.83 16.23
N GLY A 1138 6.06 5.44 15.40
CA GLY A 1138 5.54 6.28 14.33
C GLY A 1138 4.74 7.47 14.84
N GLU A 1139 4.06 7.31 15.98
CA GLU A 1139 3.37 8.41 16.67
C GLU A 1139 4.32 9.24 17.53
N MET A 1140 5.33 8.63 18.17
CA MET A 1140 6.38 9.34 18.89
C MET A 1140 7.09 10.40 18.01
N CYS A 1141 7.36 10.07 16.75
CA CYS A 1141 8.05 10.97 15.80
C CYS A 1141 7.16 12.09 15.24
N ARG A 1142 5.87 12.17 15.60
CA ARG A 1142 4.93 13.19 15.09
C ARG A 1142 4.74 14.36 16.04
N GLU A 1143 4.34 15.48 15.47
CA GLU A 1143 3.82 16.66 16.18
C GLU A 1143 2.40 16.39 16.69
N SER A 1144 2.30 15.58 17.74
CA SER A 1144 1.08 15.38 18.52
C SER A 1144 1.36 15.66 20.00
N SER A 1145 0.78 16.75 20.52
CA SER A 1145 0.89 17.09 21.94
C SER A 1145 0.20 16.03 22.81
N LEU A 1146 0.78 15.74 23.98
CA LEU A 1146 0.25 14.76 24.92
C LEU A 1146 -1.01 15.34 25.60
N SER A 1147 -2.17 15.12 24.98
CA SER A 1147 -3.46 15.59 25.50
C SER A 1147 -3.96 14.74 26.67
N ILE A 1148 -3.32 14.86 27.84
CA ILE A 1148 -3.72 14.18 29.07
C ILE A 1148 -4.97 14.87 29.64
N PRO A 1149 -6.14 14.22 29.73
CA PRO A 1149 -7.35 14.81 30.28
C PRO A 1149 -7.23 15.03 31.79
N SER A 1150 -7.54 16.24 32.26
CA SER A 1150 -7.60 16.57 33.68
C SER A 1150 -8.64 15.71 34.42
N PRO A 1151 -8.36 15.25 35.66
CA PRO A 1151 -9.29 14.41 36.40
C PRO A 1151 -10.58 15.17 36.75
N LYS A 1152 -11.73 14.61 36.34
CA LYS A 1152 -13.05 15.12 36.75
C LYS A 1152 -13.32 14.75 38.20
N ILE A 1153 -13.16 15.72 39.11
CA ILE A 1153 -13.61 15.61 40.49
C ILE A 1153 -15.13 15.35 40.49
N PRO A 1154 -15.64 14.27 41.12
CA PRO A 1154 -17.08 14.06 41.24
C PRO A 1154 -17.70 15.12 42.15
N ALA A 1155 -18.79 15.76 41.72
CA ALA A 1155 -19.58 16.60 42.61
C ALA A 1155 -20.21 15.71 43.71
N PRO A 1156 -20.07 16.05 45.01
CA PRO A 1156 -20.55 15.21 46.09
C PRO A 1156 -22.08 15.22 46.15
N SER A 1157 -22.70 14.04 46.14
CA SER A 1157 -24.13 13.84 46.31
C SER A 1157 -24.51 13.63 47.78
N ASP A 1158 -25.33 14.52 48.32
CA ASP A 1158 -26.18 14.38 49.52
C ASP A 1158 -25.61 13.71 50.79
N SER A 1159 -25.22 14.52 51.78
CA SER A 1159 -25.64 14.44 53.21
C SER A 1159 -24.69 15.23 54.14
N PRO A 1160 -25.03 15.45 55.41
CA PRO A 1160 -26.20 16.21 55.87
C PRO A 1160 -25.78 17.48 56.67
N SER A 1161 -26.71 18.39 56.91
CA SER A 1161 -26.45 19.66 57.63
C SER A 1161 -26.15 19.47 59.12
N PHE A 1162 -25.00 19.97 59.57
CA PHE A 1162 -24.69 20.34 60.96
C PHE A 1162 -23.95 21.70 60.96
N PRO A 1163 -23.95 22.47 62.08
CA PRO A 1163 -24.04 23.92 62.01
C PRO A 1163 -22.72 24.67 62.25
N ASP A 1164 -22.75 25.96 61.93
CA ASP A 1164 -21.65 26.91 62.11
C ASP A 1164 -21.16 27.00 63.56
N LEU A 1165 -19.83 27.07 63.71
CA LEU A 1165 -19.14 27.43 64.94
C LEU A 1165 -18.01 28.39 64.57
N GLU A 1166 -18.15 29.65 65.00
CA GLU A 1166 -17.16 30.71 64.84
C GLU A 1166 -16.06 30.62 65.94
N LEU A 1167 -15.03 31.47 65.78
CA LEU A 1167 -14.00 31.81 66.80
C LEU A 1167 -12.94 30.71 67.05
N GLU A 1168 -11.66 31.02 67.31
CA GLU A 1168 -10.93 32.31 67.21
C GLU A 1168 -9.42 32.06 66.99
N SER A 1169 -8.64 33.14 66.93
CA SER A 1169 -7.18 33.13 66.74
C SER A 1169 -6.38 32.80 68.01
N GLU A 1170 -5.08 32.52 67.80
CA GLU A 1170 -4.00 32.40 68.79
C GLU A 1170 -3.95 31.13 69.67
N GLN A 1171 -3.05 30.20 69.32
CA GLN A 1171 -2.00 29.80 70.27
C GLN A 1171 -0.75 29.17 69.62
N MET A 1172 0.39 29.45 70.26
CA MET A 1172 1.71 28.79 70.15
C MET A 1172 2.51 28.96 68.84
N LEU A 1173 3.49 29.87 68.91
CA LEU A 1173 4.72 29.79 68.12
C LEU A 1173 5.56 28.57 68.57
N ASP A 1174 6.38 28.05 67.65
CA ASP A 1174 7.84 27.99 67.87
C ASP A 1174 8.59 27.96 66.51
N LEU A 1175 9.89 28.31 66.49
CA LEU A 1175 10.86 28.13 65.40
C LEU A 1175 10.40 28.54 63.96
N GLY A 1176 10.65 29.74 63.43
CA GLY A 1176 11.52 30.83 63.88
C GLY A 1176 12.79 30.98 63.04
N LEU A 1177 12.72 31.72 61.93
CA LEU A 1177 13.85 32.43 61.27
C LEU A 1177 13.31 33.51 60.32
N ASP A 1178 14.11 34.55 60.04
CA ASP A 1178 13.60 35.90 59.68
C ASP A 1178 14.06 36.41 58.29
N VAL A 1179 13.21 37.23 57.65
CA VAL A 1179 13.31 37.62 56.23
C VAL A 1179 13.93 39.02 56.08
N GLN A 1180 15.19 39.20 56.51
CA GLN A 1180 15.90 40.47 56.25
C GLN A 1180 17.45 40.45 56.19
N GLN A 1181 18.12 39.28 56.17
CA GLN A 1181 19.58 39.20 56.04
C GLN A 1181 20.08 38.30 54.89
N ILE A 1182 20.02 38.78 53.64
CA ILE A 1182 21.16 38.72 52.72
C ILE A 1182 21.20 40.02 51.90
N SER A 1183 21.96 41.01 52.38
CA SER A 1183 22.55 42.03 51.52
C SER A 1183 23.98 42.28 52.01
N GLN A 1184 24.93 42.40 51.08
CA GLN A 1184 26.38 42.35 51.30
C GLN A 1184 26.93 40.98 51.77
N ILE A 1185 27.53 40.25 50.83
CA ILE A 1185 28.88 39.67 50.94
C ILE A 1185 29.48 39.75 49.52
N ASP A 1186 30.80 39.94 49.45
CA ASP A 1186 31.48 40.55 48.30
C ASP A 1186 31.93 39.56 47.20
N ASP A 1187 32.32 40.11 46.05
CA ASP A 1187 32.88 39.35 44.92
C ASP A 1187 34.15 38.56 45.31
N ASN A 1188 34.18 37.25 45.00
CA ASN A 1188 35.28 36.50 44.35
C ASN A 1188 35.16 34.98 44.54
N LEU A 1189 34.44 34.28 43.64
CA LEU A 1189 34.71 32.88 43.21
C LEU A 1189 33.68 32.45 42.13
N MET A 1190 33.99 32.70 40.86
CA MET A 1190 33.20 32.17 39.73
C MET A 1190 33.75 30.84 39.23
N ASN A 1191 32.85 29.88 38.95
CA ASN A 1191 32.67 29.25 37.63
C ASN A 1191 31.85 27.95 37.76
N PHE A 1192 30.62 27.95 37.25
CA PHE A 1192 29.97 26.86 36.50
C PHE A 1192 28.56 27.32 36.07
N ASP A 1193 28.26 27.30 34.78
CA ASP A 1193 27.03 27.85 34.22
C ASP A 1193 25.85 26.87 34.27
N THR A 1194 24.66 27.37 34.66
CA THR A 1194 23.37 26.65 34.56
C THR A 1194 22.22 27.61 34.21
N PRO A 1195 21.67 27.57 32.99
CA PRO A 1195 20.47 28.31 32.61
C PRO A 1195 19.20 27.43 32.64
N ASN A 1196 18.18 27.82 33.43
CA ASN A 1196 16.72 27.75 33.09
C ASN A 1196 15.70 27.83 34.26
N ILE A 1197 16.09 28.20 35.49
CA ILE A 1197 15.11 28.45 36.58
C ILE A 1197 14.05 29.52 36.18
N LYS A 1198 14.41 30.46 35.30
CA LYS A 1198 13.48 31.51 34.82
C LYS A 1198 12.30 30.97 34.00
N TYR A 1199 12.49 29.88 33.25
CA TYR A 1199 11.48 29.31 32.35
C TYR A 1199 10.29 28.69 33.10
N LEU A 1200 10.54 28.14 34.30
CA LEU A 1200 9.51 27.53 35.15
C LEU A 1200 8.55 28.55 35.78
N LEU A 1201 8.97 29.81 35.94
CA LEU A 1201 8.14 30.86 36.54
C LEU A 1201 7.17 31.51 35.53
N GLU A 1202 7.54 31.59 34.25
CA GLU A 1202 6.68 32.19 33.22
C GLU A 1202 5.48 31.28 32.87
N LEU A 1203 5.63 29.95 33.00
CA LEU A 1203 4.55 28.96 32.83
C LEU A 1203 3.43 29.05 33.88
N ALA A 1204 3.68 29.67 35.03
CA ALA A 1204 2.71 29.75 36.14
C ALA A 1204 1.81 31.00 36.11
N SER A 1205 1.97 31.89 35.12
CA SER A 1205 1.35 33.23 35.13
C SER A 1205 0.54 33.61 33.89
N GLY A 1206 0.21 32.67 33.00
CA GLY A 1206 -0.41 32.96 31.70
C GLY A 1206 -1.62 32.08 31.34
N GLY A 1207 -2.82 32.45 31.82
CA GLY A 1207 -4.09 31.85 31.38
C GLY A 1207 -5.09 31.62 32.52
N GLY A 1208 -6.38 31.78 32.22
CA GLY A 1208 -7.52 31.54 33.13
C GLY A 1208 -8.78 31.17 32.37
#